data_AF-A0A9P1NGL7-F1
#
_entry.id   AF-A0A9P1NGL7-F1
#
_cell.length_a   1.000
_cell.length_b   1.000
_cell.length_c   1.000
_cell.angle_alpha   90.00
_cell.angle_beta   90.00
_cell.angle_gamma   90.00
#
_symmetry.space_group_name_H-M   'P 1'
#
loop_
_entity.id
_entity.type
_entity.pdbx_description
1 polymer ?
#
loop_
_entity_poly.entity_id
_entity_poly.type
_entity_poly.pdbx_seq_one_letter_code
_entity_poly.pdbx_strand_id
1 'polypeptide(L)'
;MKKKRCMRQWFCLLAVCFMIFSVKDAEAVGQAGPLNESGTDKADKEQRTEDPGRVPLRIISMNDLHGKIDQQYELDLNGDGKPDGTFGRMDYAAAYIKKAKAEKENALVVHAGDMIGGSSPVSALFQDEPTVELMEDIGFDVGTVGNHEFDEGTNELMRIINGGDHPDGKGTSGYDGQNFPLVCANCKLKSGESFLPPYEIKYVSGIPVAFIGVVTRSAAGMVIPDGIKNITFTDEVKAVNEAAADLKKKGIKAIAVLAHMSAEQNGTAITGESAKLADGTDSEIDVIFAAHNHKVVNGEVNGKLIVQAFEYGKAIGIADLELDKKSKDIVKKSAEIQYIDQSKIKPDPAAASILSKYEEKVKPIVSEVVGEAAHEITGGYSNDGDTALGNLIADGMKAKMKSDFALMNGGGIRDGIKKGPITWGDLYNIQPFGNVLTKLEIKGKDLRDIINAQISPAYGPDYSISGFSYTWNPETGKAVDMKMADGTDIQPEKVYTLTVNDFMANAAGAKYGPIGKLGKHPVTGPEDLEATVDYVKSFSAPITYQAEGRIRTASGTESPDDTGNPPGREETPGGSKPDNGEKPDPAEKPAKEDKPAGAEQPDHTKKPERPVIEETASDTVQPIPETHAEPAPNLEQSTKQTESGTQKGRPLPDTSAGSHQTALAGMLITGAGVFWLYRMKRRTRTP
;
A
#
# COMPACT_ATOMS: atom_id res chain seq x y z
N MET A 1 1.01 36.10 61.19
CA MET A 1 0.79 37.53 60.79
C MET A 1 -0.49 37.63 59.94
N LYS A 2 -1.00 38.84 59.67
CA LYS A 2 -2.35 39.15 59.08
C LYS A 2 -2.56 38.45 57.71
N LYS A 3 -3.68 37.73 57.44
CA LYS A 3 -5.03 38.19 56.96
C LYS A 3 -4.98 38.91 55.59
N LYS A 4 -5.90 38.75 54.62
CA LYS A 4 -7.12 37.88 54.44
C LYS A 4 -7.64 37.98 52.97
N ARG A 5 -8.56 37.09 52.56
CA ARG A 5 -9.46 37.21 51.38
C ARG A 5 -10.36 38.46 51.42
N CYS A 6 -10.68 39.03 50.23
CA CYS A 6 -11.98 39.56 49.76
C CYS A 6 -11.80 40.01 48.29
N MET A 7 -12.58 39.68 47.25
CA MET A 7 -14.04 39.57 47.04
C MET A 7 -14.75 40.92 46.81
N ARG A 8 -15.10 41.22 45.54
CA ARG A 8 -16.43 41.75 45.13
C ARG A 8 -16.60 41.87 43.60
N GLN A 9 -17.73 41.37 43.11
CA GLN A 9 -18.31 41.71 41.79
C GLN A 9 -18.88 43.15 41.81
N TRP A 10 -18.96 43.80 40.65
CA TRP A 10 -20.03 44.78 40.34
C TRP A 10 -20.60 44.47 38.94
N PHE A 11 -21.84 44.90 38.71
CA PHE A 11 -22.73 44.46 37.63
C PHE A 11 -23.05 45.62 36.65
N CYS A 12 -23.88 45.33 35.64
CA CYS A 12 -24.62 46.27 34.76
C CYS A 12 -23.87 46.88 33.55
N LEU A 13 -24.54 47.20 32.42
CA LEU A 13 -25.73 46.61 31.77
C LEU A 13 -25.85 47.22 30.34
N LEU A 14 -26.35 46.45 29.36
CA LEU A 14 -27.14 46.85 28.18
C LEU A 14 -26.89 48.22 27.47
N ALA A 15 -26.57 48.16 26.17
CA ALA A 15 -27.31 48.91 25.15
C ALA A 15 -27.20 48.24 23.76
N VAL A 16 -28.34 47.95 23.15
CA VAL A 16 -28.47 47.52 21.74
C VAL A 16 -28.78 48.77 20.90
N CYS A 17 -28.15 48.94 19.74
CA CYS A 17 -28.65 49.84 18.70
C CYS A 17 -28.56 49.19 17.32
N PHE A 18 -29.72 49.10 16.67
CA PHE A 18 -29.88 48.87 15.24
C PHE A 18 -29.22 50.00 14.44
N MET A 19 -28.69 49.69 13.25
CA MET A 19 -28.82 50.57 12.10
C MET A 19 -29.24 49.79 10.85
N ILE A 20 -30.39 50.16 10.33
CA ILE A 20 -30.89 49.84 9.00
C ILE A 20 -30.29 50.88 8.04
N PHE A 21 -29.84 50.46 6.86
CA PHE A 21 -29.63 51.38 5.74
C PHE A 21 -30.46 50.96 4.52
N SER A 22 -31.01 51.96 3.85
CA SER A 22 -32.13 51.82 2.93
C SER A 22 -31.75 51.35 1.52
N VAL A 23 -32.69 50.63 0.91
CA VAL A 23 -32.82 50.49 -0.55
C VAL A 23 -33.16 51.85 -1.17
N LYS A 24 -32.68 52.09 -2.40
CA LYS A 24 -33.29 53.04 -3.35
C LYS A 24 -33.26 52.47 -4.77
N ASP A 25 -34.28 52.82 -5.53
CA ASP A 25 -34.71 52.17 -6.76
C ASP A 25 -33.96 52.64 -8.02
N ALA A 26 -34.08 51.84 -9.08
CA ALA A 26 -34.07 52.31 -10.47
C ALA A 26 -35.01 51.43 -11.32
N GLU A 27 -36.05 52.05 -11.90
CA GLU A 27 -37.04 51.41 -12.78
C GLU A 27 -36.65 51.49 -14.27
N ALA A 28 -37.00 50.47 -15.07
CA ALA A 28 -37.40 50.53 -16.49
C ALA A 28 -37.68 49.08 -16.99
N VAL A 29 -38.91 48.56 -17.04
CA VAL A 29 -40.04 48.80 -17.98
C VAL A 29 -39.93 48.04 -19.32
N GLY A 30 -40.93 47.20 -19.61
CA GLY A 30 -41.16 46.47 -20.88
C GLY A 30 -41.59 44.99 -20.66
N GLN A 31 -42.83 44.68 -20.27
CA GLN A 31 -44.01 44.40 -21.14
C GLN A 31 -43.74 43.45 -22.33
N ALA A 32 -44.56 42.44 -22.66
CA ALA A 32 -45.72 41.81 -21.99
C ALA A 32 -46.10 40.49 -22.71
N GLY A 33 -46.85 39.57 -22.08
CA GLY A 33 -47.48 38.41 -22.76
C GLY A 33 -47.62 37.15 -21.88
N PRO A 34 -48.84 36.68 -21.53
CA PRO A 34 -49.06 35.59 -20.59
C PRO A 34 -49.42 34.24 -21.23
N LEU A 35 -49.35 33.16 -20.44
CA LEU A 35 -50.21 31.93 -20.42
C LEU A 35 -49.55 30.98 -19.38
N ASN A 36 -50.02 30.86 -18.13
CA ASN A 36 -51.24 30.23 -17.58
C ASN A 36 -50.98 28.79 -17.07
N GLU A 37 -51.40 28.52 -15.81
CA GLU A 37 -51.40 27.21 -15.11
C GLU A 37 -50.03 26.52 -14.92
N SER A 38 -49.78 25.67 -13.91
CA SER A 38 -50.34 25.52 -12.54
C SER A 38 -49.33 24.67 -11.74
N GLY A 39 -49.22 24.83 -10.41
CA GLY A 39 -48.32 23.99 -9.60
C GLY A 39 -47.72 24.71 -8.40
N THR A 40 -48.33 24.54 -7.23
CA THR A 40 -47.78 24.99 -5.95
C THR A 40 -46.99 23.87 -5.27
N ASP A 41 -45.70 23.75 -5.55
CA ASP A 41 -44.80 22.97 -4.70
C ASP A 41 -44.12 23.91 -3.69
N LYS A 42 -44.65 23.90 -2.46
CA LYS A 42 -43.94 24.45 -1.32
C LYS A 42 -42.78 23.51 -1.01
N ALA A 43 -41.57 24.06 -0.90
CA ALA A 43 -40.42 23.31 -0.43
C ALA A 43 -40.63 22.84 1.01
N ASP A 44 -40.95 21.56 1.19
CA ASP A 44 -40.91 20.91 2.49
C ASP A 44 -39.46 20.82 2.94
N LYS A 45 -39.06 21.73 3.84
CA LYS A 45 -37.94 21.51 4.73
C LYS A 45 -38.35 20.44 5.72
N GLU A 46 -38.10 19.19 5.35
CA GLU A 46 -38.28 18.04 6.22
C GLU A 46 -37.34 18.20 7.44
N GLN A 47 -37.90 18.70 8.55
CA GLN A 47 -37.22 18.64 9.83
C GLN A 47 -37.12 17.16 10.21
N ARG A 48 -35.95 16.55 10.00
CA ARG A 48 -35.64 15.26 10.60
C ARG A 48 -35.78 15.39 12.11
N THR A 49 -36.91 14.94 12.64
CA THR A 49 -37.08 14.73 14.07
C THR A 49 -36.09 13.67 14.49
N GLU A 50 -35.08 14.04 15.26
CA GLU A 50 -34.13 13.07 15.81
C GLU A 50 -34.90 12.04 16.65
N ASP A 51 -34.83 10.76 16.26
CA ASP A 51 -35.37 9.67 17.06
C ASP A 51 -34.56 9.61 18.36
N PRO A 52 -35.15 9.88 19.54
CA PRO A 52 -34.41 9.93 20.79
C PRO A 52 -33.81 8.57 21.20
N GLY A 53 -34.22 7.49 20.54
CA GLY A 53 -33.60 6.16 20.65
C GLY A 53 -32.29 5.98 19.86
N ARG A 54 -31.96 6.88 18.92
CA ARG A 54 -30.73 6.84 18.12
C ARG A 54 -29.63 7.70 18.73
N VAL A 55 -28.39 7.41 18.35
CA VAL A 55 -27.22 8.27 18.55
C VAL A 55 -26.47 8.32 17.22
N PRO A 56 -26.33 9.49 16.58
CA PRO A 56 -25.48 9.62 15.40
C PRO A 56 -24.02 9.53 15.83
N LEU A 57 -23.24 8.72 15.11
CA LEU A 57 -21.79 8.58 15.25
C LEU A 57 -21.15 8.77 13.88
N ARG A 58 -20.10 9.60 13.81
CA ARG A 58 -19.21 9.65 12.64
C ARG A 58 -17.90 8.96 12.96
N ILE A 59 -17.40 8.16 12.03
CA ILE A 59 -16.04 7.61 12.06
C ILE A 59 -15.30 8.18 10.86
N ILE A 60 -14.18 8.85 11.12
CA ILE A 60 -13.31 9.44 10.11
C ILE A 60 -12.09 8.53 9.99
N SER A 61 -11.83 7.96 8.81
CA SER A 61 -10.78 6.97 8.60
C SER A 61 -9.67 7.47 7.67
N MET A 62 -8.43 7.14 8.00
CA MET A 62 -7.28 7.24 7.09
C MET A 62 -6.57 5.87 6.98
N ASN A 63 -5.84 5.67 5.89
CA ASN A 63 -5.06 4.46 5.64
C ASN A 63 -3.88 4.81 4.73
N ASP A 64 -2.81 4.01 4.79
CA ASP A 64 -1.68 4.06 3.85
C ASP A 64 -1.07 5.47 3.72
N LEU A 65 -0.88 6.18 4.84
CA LEU A 65 -0.24 7.50 4.86
C LEU A 65 1.26 7.42 4.54
N HIS A 66 1.92 6.32 4.93
CA HIS A 66 3.35 6.07 4.73
C HIS A 66 4.23 7.28 5.04
N GLY A 67 4.02 7.93 6.18
CA GLY A 67 4.76 9.12 6.61
C GLY A 67 4.87 10.27 5.60
N LYS A 68 4.02 10.33 4.56
CA LYS A 68 4.07 11.34 3.48
C LYS A 68 3.42 12.67 3.90
N ILE A 69 3.75 13.13 5.10
CA ILE A 69 3.08 14.25 5.80
C ILE A 69 3.24 15.61 5.13
N ASP A 70 4.29 15.79 4.33
CA ASP A 70 4.68 17.01 3.60
C ASP A 70 4.29 17.01 2.11
N GLN A 71 3.92 15.84 1.56
CA GLN A 71 3.82 15.65 0.10
C GLN A 71 2.52 16.19 -0.51
N GLN A 72 2.64 16.68 -1.74
CA GLN A 72 1.54 17.22 -2.56
C GLN A 72 1.39 16.45 -3.87
N TYR A 73 0.15 16.19 -4.27
CA TYR A 73 -0.20 15.39 -5.44
C TYR A 73 -1.19 16.12 -6.34
N GLU A 74 -0.88 16.23 -7.62
CA GLU A 74 -1.82 16.67 -8.65
C GLU A 74 -2.64 15.45 -9.12
N LEU A 75 -3.96 15.45 -8.92
CA LEU A 75 -4.82 14.30 -9.24
C LEU A 75 -5.82 14.64 -10.35
N ASP A 76 -5.86 13.79 -11.38
CA ASP A 76 -6.94 13.70 -12.36
C ASP A 76 -7.98 12.69 -11.84
N LEU A 77 -9.00 13.18 -11.14
CA LEU A 77 -10.07 12.38 -10.54
C LEU A 77 -11.16 12.02 -11.56
N ASN A 78 -11.28 12.81 -12.63
CA ASN A 78 -12.33 12.66 -13.64
C ASN A 78 -11.90 11.85 -14.89
N GLY A 79 -10.59 11.72 -15.13
CA GLY A 79 -9.97 10.95 -16.20
C GLY A 79 -9.80 11.67 -17.55
N ASP A 80 -9.95 13.00 -17.60
CA ASP A 80 -9.82 13.81 -18.83
C ASP A 80 -8.38 14.13 -19.24
N GLY A 81 -7.39 13.77 -18.40
CA GLY A 81 -5.98 14.03 -18.62
C GLY A 81 -5.46 15.34 -18.03
N LYS A 82 -6.22 16.00 -17.13
CA LYS A 82 -5.79 17.21 -16.40
C LYS A 82 -5.98 17.05 -14.89
N PRO A 83 -5.10 17.64 -14.06
CA PRO A 83 -5.36 17.73 -12.63
C PRO A 83 -6.63 18.52 -12.31
N ASP A 84 -7.49 17.96 -11.46
CA ASP A 84 -8.62 18.66 -10.83
C ASP A 84 -8.15 19.60 -9.70
N GLY A 85 -6.94 19.38 -9.17
CA GLY A 85 -6.29 20.23 -8.17
C GLY A 85 -5.11 19.57 -7.44
N THR A 86 -4.60 20.27 -6.44
CA THR A 86 -3.54 19.81 -5.52
C THR A 86 -4.15 19.16 -4.28
N PHE A 87 -3.66 17.98 -3.93
CA PHE A 87 -4.14 17.15 -2.82
C PHE A 87 -2.98 16.68 -1.92
N GLY A 88 -3.30 16.17 -0.72
CA GLY A 88 -2.31 15.69 0.25
C GLY A 88 -1.94 16.74 1.29
N ARG A 89 -0.74 16.60 1.87
CA ARG A 89 -0.24 17.21 3.13
C ARG A 89 -1.12 16.97 4.36
N MET A 90 -0.47 16.62 5.46
CA MET A 90 -1.15 16.28 6.70
C MET A 90 -1.74 17.50 7.42
N ASP A 91 -1.24 18.71 7.17
CA ASP A 91 -1.81 19.95 7.72
C ASP A 91 -3.15 20.34 7.06
N TYR A 92 -3.33 20.06 5.77
CA TYR A 92 -4.63 20.13 5.11
C TYR A 92 -5.56 18.97 5.52
N ALA A 93 -5.04 17.74 5.63
CA ALA A 93 -5.82 16.61 6.11
C ALA A 93 -6.32 16.84 7.55
N ALA A 94 -5.49 17.40 8.43
CA ALA A 94 -5.86 17.84 9.77
C ALA A 94 -7.04 18.82 9.76
N ALA A 95 -7.03 19.81 8.87
CA ALA A 95 -8.12 20.77 8.75
C ALA A 95 -9.44 20.11 8.31
N TYR A 96 -9.38 19.17 7.36
CA TYR A 96 -10.54 18.38 6.94
C TYR A 96 -11.08 17.48 8.05
N ILE A 97 -10.20 16.75 8.76
CA ILE A 97 -10.58 15.87 9.87
C ILE A 97 -11.18 16.68 11.02
N LYS A 98 -10.50 17.75 11.48
CA LYS A 98 -11.00 18.63 12.56
C LYS A 98 -12.34 19.28 12.18
N LYS A 99 -12.55 19.67 10.91
CA LYS A 99 -13.84 20.13 10.40
C LYS A 99 -14.91 19.03 10.45
N ALA A 100 -14.64 17.86 9.87
CA ALA A 100 -15.59 16.74 9.83
C ALA A 100 -15.95 16.22 11.22
N LYS A 101 -15.02 16.32 12.19
CA LYS A 101 -15.21 16.03 13.62
C LYS A 101 -16.14 17.07 14.28
N ALA A 102 -15.99 18.35 13.96
CA ALA A 102 -16.84 19.43 14.50
C ALA A 102 -18.28 19.45 13.94
N GLU A 103 -18.55 18.80 12.81
CA GLU A 103 -19.88 18.69 12.20
C GLU A 103 -20.83 17.71 12.94
N LYS A 104 -20.34 16.93 13.92
CA LYS A 104 -21.10 15.91 14.67
C LYS A 104 -20.71 15.93 16.14
N GLU A 105 -21.67 15.75 17.05
CA GLU A 105 -21.37 15.68 18.49
C GLU A 105 -20.52 14.44 18.84
N ASN A 106 -20.84 13.27 18.25
CA ASN A 106 -20.04 12.06 18.42
C ASN A 106 -19.25 11.81 17.13
N ALA A 107 -17.94 11.99 17.19
CA ALA A 107 -17.02 11.69 16.11
C ALA A 107 -15.73 11.03 16.64
N LEU A 108 -15.29 9.96 15.97
CA LEU A 108 -14.05 9.24 16.25
C LEU A 108 -13.13 9.29 15.01
N VAL A 109 -11.82 9.35 15.21
CA VAL A 109 -10.83 9.35 14.11
C VAL A 109 -9.99 8.07 14.19
N VAL A 110 -9.88 7.30 13.12
CA VAL A 110 -9.25 5.96 13.13
C VAL A 110 -8.30 5.75 11.96
N HIS A 111 -7.37 4.78 12.07
CA HIS A 111 -6.58 4.34 10.92
C HIS A 111 -6.53 2.83 10.70
N ALA A 112 -6.40 2.44 9.43
CA ALA A 112 -6.33 1.05 8.97
C ALA A 112 -4.90 0.54 8.66
N GLY A 113 -3.86 1.20 9.20
CA GLY A 113 -2.45 0.79 9.10
C GLY A 113 -1.64 1.50 8.00
N ASP A 114 -0.35 1.18 7.93
CA ASP A 114 0.68 1.86 7.11
C ASP A 114 0.63 3.38 7.24
N MET A 115 0.59 3.85 8.49
CA MET A 115 0.71 5.28 8.80
C MET A 115 2.16 5.75 8.75
N ILE A 116 3.08 4.85 9.13
CA ILE A 116 4.53 5.03 9.14
C ILE A 116 5.21 4.05 8.15
N GLY A 117 6.51 4.21 7.90
CA GLY A 117 7.29 3.42 6.95
C GLY A 117 6.97 3.72 5.48
N GLY A 118 8.00 3.65 4.62
CA GLY A 118 7.95 4.24 3.26
C GLY A 118 7.94 5.78 3.24
N SER A 119 8.21 6.38 4.40
CA SER A 119 8.12 7.80 4.77
C SER A 119 8.89 8.78 3.89
N SER A 120 8.46 10.05 3.87
CA SER A 120 9.27 11.13 3.30
C SER A 120 10.38 11.53 4.27
N PRO A 121 11.44 12.25 3.83
CA PRO A 121 12.53 12.64 4.73
C PRO A 121 12.08 13.43 5.97
N VAL A 122 11.00 14.21 5.86
CA VAL A 122 10.42 15.02 6.95
C VAL A 122 9.95 14.16 8.13
N SER A 123 9.57 12.91 7.87
CA SER A 123 9.15 11.93 8.88
C SER A 123 10.26 10.90 9.14
N ALA A 124 10.82 10.31 8.09
CA ALA A 124 11.74 9.18 8.15
C ALA A 124 13.05 9.48 8.92
N LEU A 125 13.63 10.67 8.68
CA LEU A 125 14.89 11.10 9.33
C LEU A 125 14.73 11.35 10.85
N PHE A 126 13.49 11.35 11.35
CA PHE A 126 13.15 11.39 12.77
C PHE A 126 12.36 10.14 13.20
N GLN A 127 12.55 9.01 12.51
CA GLN A 127 11.98 7.70 12.85
C GLN A 127 10.45 7.74 13.01
N ASP A 128 9.80 8.49 12.13
CA ASP A 128 8.35 8.63 12.02
C ASP A 128 7.61 9.21 13.24
N GLU A 129 8.34 9.62 14.27
CA GLU A 129 7.84 10.43 15.39
C GLU A 129 7.10 11.72 14.95
N PRO A 130 7.49 12.44 13.86
CA PRO A 130 6.73 13.57 13.34
C PRO A 130 5.33 13.20 12.83
N THR A 131 5.18 11.99 12.28
CA THR A 131 3.88 11.48 11.82
C THR A 131 3.00 11.15 13.02
N VAL A 132 3.58 10.58 14.09
CA VAL A 132 2.87 10.35 15.36
C VAL A 132 2.44 11.69 15.98
N GLU A 133 3.35 12.67 16.13
CA GLU A 133 3.05 14.01 16.67
C GLU A 133 1.87 14.69 15.94
N LEU A 134 1.78 14.53 14.61
CA LEU A 134 0.65 15.00 13.81
C LEU A 134 -0.65 14.22 14.05
N MET A 135 -0.60 12.90 14.16
CA MET A 135 -1.78 12.07 14.48
C MET A 135 -2.33 12.39 15.88
N GLU A 136 -1.46 12.74 16.82
CA GLU A 136 -1.84 13.19 18.16
C GLU A 136 -2.52 14.56 18.17
N ASP A 137 -1.98 15.56 17.46
CA ASP A 137 -2.61 16.88 17.32
C ASP A 137 -3.98 16.83 16.60
N ILE A 138 -4.12 15.91 15.64
CA ILE A 138 -5.40 15.62 14.98
C ILE A 138 -6.38 14.92 15.94
N GLY A 139 -5.85 14.18 16.91
CA GLY A 139 -6.61 13.41 17.90
C GLY A 139 -7.22 12.15 17.29
N PHE A 140 -6.36 11.26 16.79
CA PHE A 140 -6.70 9.87 16.48
C PHE A 140 -7.12 9.11 17.74
N ASP A 141 -8.09 8.20 17.59
CA ASP A 141 -8.78 7.52 18.69
C ASP A 141 -8.39 6.06 18.86
N VAL A 142 -8.00 5.38 17.78
CA VAL A 142 -7.56 3.99 17.69
C VAL A 142 -7.02 3.68 16.29
N GLY A 143 -6.01 2.80 16.20
CA GLY A 143 -5.45 2.32 14.94
C GLY A 143 -5.25 0.81 14.89
N THR A 144 -4.97 0.27 13.69
CA THR A 144 -4.29 -1.03 13.53
C THR A 144 -2.91 -0.80 12.93
N VAL A 145 -2.05 -1.82 13.04
CA VAL A 145 -0.83 -1.94 12.24
C VAL A 145 -1.16 -2.45 10.84
N GLY A 146 -0.40 -2.01 9.86
CA GLY A 146 -0.18 -2.63 8.57
C GLY A 146 1.14 -3.38 8.53
N ASN A 147 1.78 -3.48 7.36
CA ASN A 147 3.09 -4.13 7.26
C ASN A 147 4.25 -3.16 7.49
N HIS A 148 4.13 -1.88 7.13
CA HIS A 148 5.22 -0.92 7.25
C HIS A 148 5.48 -0.47 8.70
N GLU A 149 4.50 -0.61 9.60
CA GLU A 149 4.75 -0.59 11.05
C GLU A 149 5.77 -1.64 11.55
N PHE A 150 6.18 -2.61 10.72
CA PHE A 150 7.19 -3.62 11.05
C PHE A 150 8.48 -3.51 10.22
N ASP A 151 8.71 -2.43 9.46
CA ASP A 151 9.91 -2.24 8.62
C ASP A 151 11.21 -2.34 9.45
N GLU A 152 11.33 -1.54 10.52
CA GLU A 152 12.43 -1.62 11.50
C GLU A 152 12.17 -2.67 12.62
N GLY A 153 11.14 -3.49 12.44
CA GLY A 153 10.81 -4.64 13.28
C GLY A 153 10.05 -4.34 14.58
N THR A 154 9.71 -5.41 15.29
CA THR A 154 8.82 -5.35 16.46
C THR A 154 9.37 -4.57 17.65
N ASN A 155 10.69 -4.45 17.81
CA ASN A 155 11.27 -3.64 18.88
C ASN A 155 11.00 -2.15 18.64
N GLU A 156 11.17 -1.68 17.40
CA GLU A 156 10.96 -0.28 17.05
C GLU A 156 9.48 0.08 17.09
N LEU A 157 8.59 -0.78 16.59
CA LEU A 157 7.14 -0.61 16.77
C LEU A 157 6.76 -0.44 18.26
N MET A 158 7.38 -1.21 19.16
CA MET A 158 7.13 -1.04 20.60
C MET A 158 7.78 0.23 21.17
N ARG A 159 8.84 0.78 20.57
CA ARG A 159 9.37 2.12 20.92
C ARG A 159 8.41 3.22 20.47
N ILE A 160 7.93 3.16 19.23
CA ILE A 160 6.90 4.07 18.69
C ILE A 160 5.67 4.12 19.61
N ILE A 161 5.21 2.96 20.10
CA ILE A 161 4.05 2.87 21.01
C ILE A 161 4.35 3.37 22.43
N ASN A 162 5.51 3.03 23.02
CA ASN A 162 5.76 3.25 24.47
C ASN A 162 6.71 4.42 24.80
N GLY A 163 7.30 5.05 23.78
CA GLY A 163 8.34 6.05 23.94
C GLY A 163 9.74 5.47 24.18
N GLY A 164 10.72 6.36 24.27
CA GLY A 164 12.14 6.06 24.47
C GLY A 164 13.02 6.45 23.28
N ASP A 165 14.31 6.65 23.54
CA ASP A 165 15.30 7.00 22.52
C ASP A 165 15.57 5.81 21.57
N HIS A 166 15.77 6.09 20.27
CA HIS A 166 16.14 5.06 19.30
C HIS A 166 17.55 4.51 19.62
N PRO A 167 17.81 3.17 19.55
CA PRO A 167 19.11 2.59 19.90
C PRO A 167 20.31 3.18 19.14
N ASP A 168 20.12 3.58 17.88
CA ASP A 168 21.16 4.21 17.05
C ASP A 168 21.27 5.73 17.22
N GLY A 169 20.55 6.34 18.18
CA GLY A 169 20.55 7.80 18.41
C GLY A 169 19.82 8.61 17.33
N LYS A 170 18.99 7.95 16.51
CA LYS A 170 18.04 8.57 15.58
C LYS A 170 16.78 9.08 16.33
N GLY A 171 15.84 9.67 15.61
CA GLY A 171 14.56 10.13 16.19
C GLY A 171 14.63 11.53 16.79
N THR A 172 13.70 11.86 17.69
CA THR A 172 13.72 13.08 18.49
C THR A 172 14.10 12.80 19.94
N SER A 173 14.68 13.79 20.62
CA SER A 173 15.16 13.61 21.99
C SER A 173 14.00 13.56 22.97
N GLY A 174 13.90 12.45 23.73
CA GLY A 174 12.89 12.30 24.78
C GLY A 174 11.49 11.99 24.25
N TYR A 175 11.39 11.30 23.11
CA TYR A 175 10.13 10.80 22.55
C TYR A 175 9.32 10.00 23.60
N ASP A 176 8.07 10.40 23.84
CA ASP A 176 7.22 9.93 24.94
C ASP A 176 6.20 8.84 24.53
N GLY A 177 6.10 8.53 23.23
CA GLY A 177 5.30 7.44 22.71
C GLY A 177 3.86 7.82 22.35
N GLN A 178 3.25 6.99 21.52
CA GLN A 178 1.92 7.23 20.96
C GLN A 178 0.80 7.23 22.02
N ASN A 179 0.01 8.31 22.07
CA ASN A 179 -1.03 8.53 23.08
C ASN A 179 -2.41 7.88 22.79
N PHE A 180 -2.54 7.17 21.66
CA PHE A 180 -3.73 6.41 21.27
C PHE A 180 -3.38 4.93 20.97
N PRO A 181 -4.30 3.97 21.18
CA PRO A 181 -3.98 2.54 21.11
C PRO A 181 -3.89 2.01 19.67
N LEU A 182 -2.92 1.11 19.42
CA LEU A 182 -2.90 0.20 18.27
C LEU A 182 -3.45 -1.17 18.65
N VAL A 183 -4.25 -1.76 17.76
CA VAL A 183 -4.85 -3.08 17.91
C VAL A 183 -4.45 -4.02 16.77
N CYS A 184 -4.28 -5.30 17.06
CA CYS A 184 -4.10 -6.35 16.04
C CYS A 184 -4.45 -7.74 16.59
N ALA A 185 -5.61 -8.27 16.21
CA ALA A 185 -6.10 -9.56 16.69
C ALA A 185 -5.26 -10.75 16.20
N ASN A 186 -4.74 -10.70 14.97
CA ASN A 186 -3.96 -11.78 14.37
C ASN A 186 -2.43 -11.66 14.56
N CYS A 187 -1.94 -10.57 15.16
CA CYS A 187 -0.54 -10.43 15.56
C CYS A 187 -0.32 -11.22 16.87
N LYS A 188 0.25 -12.43 16.80
CA LYS A 188 0.56 -13.25 17.97
C LYS A 188 2.06 -13.35 18.21
N LEU A 189 2.48 -13.30 19.47
CA LEU A 189 3.78 -13.82 19.89
C LEU A 189 3.87 -15.32 19.58
N LYS A 190 5.09 -15.85 19.40
CA LYS A 190 5.30 -17.30 19.21
C LYS A 190 4.89 -18.17 20.41
N SER A 191 4.61 -17.57 21.58
CA SER A 191 3.94 -18.23 22.71
C SER A 191 2.45 -18.52 22.46
N GLY A 192 1.84 -17.88 21.47
CA GLY A 192 0.40 -17.88 21.19
C GLY A 192 -0.35 -16.71 21.83
N GLU A 193 0.30 -15.93 22.70
CA GLU A 193 -0.25 -14.72 23.30
C GLU A 193 -0.37 -13.60 22.25
N SER A 194 -1.28 -12.64 22.46
CA SER A 194 -1.39 -11.48 21.57
C SER A 194 -0.16 -10.57 21.72
N PHE A 195 0.39 -10.11 20.60
CA PHE A 195 1.48 -9.13 20.58
C PHE A 195 0.96 -7.71 20.83
N LEU A 196 -0.16 -7.35 20.20
CA LEU A 196 -0.93 -6.14 20.48
C LEU A 196 -2.34 -6.52 21.01
N PRO A 197 -3.05 -5.63 21.71
CA PRO A 197 -4.45 -5.85 22.05
C PRO A 197 -5.28 -6.22 20.81
N PRO A 198 -6.20 -7.20 20.88
CA PRO A 198 -6.94 -7.63 19.69
C PRO A 198 -7.97 -6.60 19.21
N TYR A 199 -8.45 -5.76 20.13
CA TYR A 199 -9.43 -4.70 19.89
C TYR A 199 -9.37 -3.65 20.99
N GLU A 200 -10.00 -2.50 20.73
CA GLU A 200 -10.23 -1.40 21.67
C GLU A 200 -11.74 -1.09 21.76
N ILE A 201 -12.23 -0.52 22.87
CA ILE A 201 -13.66 -0.21 23.08
C ILE A 201 -13.83 1.27 23.44
N LYS A 202 -14.35 2.06 22.51
CA LYS A 202 -14.69 3.48 22.72
C LYS A 202 -16.15 3.59 23.16
N TYR A 203 -16.46 4.52 24.07
CA TYR A 203 -17.84 4.74 24.54
C TYR A 203 -18.45 5.99 23.93
N VAL A 204 -19.49 5.81 23.13
CA VAL A 204 -20.20 6.87 22.40
C VAL A 204 -21.57 7.08 23.05
N SER A 205 -21.77 8.20 23.75
CA SER A 205 -22.99 8.46 24.53
C SER A 205 -23.41 7.30 25.45
N GLY A 206 -22.43 6.56 26.00
CA GLY A 206 -22.65 5.37 26.85
C GLY A 206 -22.86 4.04 26.12
N ILE A 207 -22.88 4.04 24.78
CA ILE A 207 -22.91 2.84 23.94
C ILE A 207 -21.46 2.41 23.66
N PRO A 208 -21.06 1.16 23.94
CA PRO A 208 -19.74 0.66 23.58
C PRO A 208 -19.67 0.37 22.08
N VAL A 209 -18.62 0.88 21.42
CA VAL A 209 -18.27 0.62 20.02
C VAL A 209 -16.88 0.02 20.00
N ALA A 210 -16.73 -1.17 19.43
CA ALA A 210 -15.46 -1.89 19.41
C ALA A 210 -14.77 -1.80 18.06
N PHE A 211 -13.44 -1.73 18.09
CA PHE A 211 -12.56 -1.68 16.92
C PHE A 211 -11.60 -2.84 16.98
N ILE A 212 -11.77 -3.85 16.12
CA ILE A 212 -10.87 -5.01 15.99
C ILE A 212 -9.79 -4.67 14.97
N GLY A 213 -8.51 -4.88 15.31
CA GLY A 213 -7.41 -4.72 14.34
C GLY A 213 -7.07 -6.02 13.63
N VAL A 214 -6.66 -5.97 12.36
CA VAL A 214 -6.14 -7.12 11.62
C VAL A 214 -5.21 -6.66 10.50
N VAL A 215 -4.15 -7.40 10.24
CA VAL A 215 -3.21 -7.18 9.11
C VAL A 215 -3.16 -8.42 8.22
N THR A 216 -2.99 -8.23 6.91
CA THR A 216 -2.82 -9.35 5.97
C THR A 216 -1.69 -10.27 6.41
N ARG A 217 -1.95 -11.59 6.43
CA ARG A 217 -0.95 -12.62 6.71
C ARG A 217 0.24 -12.57 5.74
N SER A 218 0.03 -11.95 4.58
CA SER A 218 1.03 -11.73 3.54
C SER A 218 2.17 -10.81 4.01
N ALA A 219 1.95 -9.99 5.05
CA ALA A 219 2.96 -9.15 5.69
C ALA A 219 4.22 -9.92 6.10
N ALA A 220 4.09 -11.20 6.48
CA ALA A 220 5.24 -12.09 6.79
C ALA A 220 6.25 -12.24 5.64
N GLY A 221 5.86 -11.93 4.39
CA GLY A 221 6.72 -11.95 3.21
C GLY A 221 7.05 -10.56 2.65
N MET A 222 6.58 -9.48 3.31
CA MET A 222 6.75 -8.08 2.90
C MET A 222 7.75 -7.32 3.79
N VAL A 223 8.14 -7.89 4.94
CA VAL A 223 9.05 -7.28 5.91
C VAL A 223 10.27 -8.18 6.18
N ILE A 224 11.32 -7.62 6.81
CA ILE A 224 12.56 -8.35 7.10
C ILE A 224 12.27 -9.45 8.15
N PRO A 225 12.53 -10.75 7.86
CA PRO A 225 12.11 -11.85 8.73
C PRO A 225 12.71 -11.85 10.15
N ASP A 226 13.87 -11.21 10.36
CA ASP A 226 14.48 -11.09 11.69
C ASP A 226 13.74 -10.07 12.58
N GLY A 227 13.21 -8.98 12.00
CA GLY A 227 12.45 -7.95 12.74
C GLY A 227 11.13 -8.47 13.34
N ILE A 228 10.53 -9.47 12.71
CA ILE A 228 9.28 -10.14 13.15
C ILE A 228 9.50 -11.54 13.76
N LYS A 229 10.75 -11.92 14.08
CA LYS A 229 11.09 -13.30 14.51
C LYS A 229 10.43 -13.78 15.81
N ASN A 230 9.91 -12.87 16.62
CA ASN A 230 9.17 -13.12 17.86
C ASN A 230 7.65 -13.28 17.66
N ILE A 231 7.11 -12.84 16.53
CA ILE A 231 5.67 -12.87 16.22
C ILE A 231 5.32 -13.84 15.09
N THR A 232 4.03 -13.95 14.79
CA THR A 232 3.43 -14.65 13.65
C THR A 232 2.06 -14.04 13.37
N PHE A 233 1.78 -13.76 12.10
CA PHE A 233 0.45 -13.31 11.65
C PHE A 233 -0.44 -14.53 11.42
N THR A 234 -1.51 -14.66 12.21
CA THR A 234 -2.47 -15.76 12.09
C THR A 234 -3.57 -15.47 11.07
N ASP A 235 -4.41 -16.47 10.79
CA ASP A 235 -5.60 -16.32 9.95
C ASP A 235 -6.52 -15.19 10.43
N GLU A 236 -6.83 -14.28 9.51
CA GLU A 236 -7.49 -13.00 9.71
C GLU A 236 -8.96 -13.18 10.09
N VAL A 237 -9.68 -13.99 9.30
CA VAL A 237 -11.09 -14.33 9.53
C VAL A 237 -11.26 -15.01 10.90
N LYS A 238 -10.39 -15.96 11.22
CA LYS A 238 -10.41 -16.64 12.52
C LYS A 238 -10.17 -15.66 13.67
N ALA A 239 -9.15 -14.81 13.57
CA ALA A 239 -8.81 -13.86 14.63
C ALA A 239 -9.92 -12.82 14.87
N VAL A 240 -10.53 -12.29 13.81
CA VAL A 240 -11.69 -11.38 13.92
C VAL A 240 -12.90 -12.08 14.54
N ASN A 241 -13.17 -13.34 14.16
CA ASN A 241 -14.28 -14.11 14.75
C ASN A 241 -14.03 -14.45 16.24
N GLU A 242 -12.80 -14.74 16.65
CA GLU A 242 -12.44 -14.96 18.06
C GLU A 242 -12.62 -13.67 18.89
N ALA A 243 -12.20 -12.51 18.35
CA ALA A 243 -12.41 -11.20 18.96
C ALA A 243 -13.91 -10.83 19.06
N ALA A 244 -14.68 -10.98 17.98
CA ALA A 244 -16.12 -10.75 17.96
C ALA A 244 -16.87 -11.64 18.96
N ALA A 245 -16.47 -12.92 19.09
CA ALA A 245 -17.06 -13.83 20.06
C ALA A 245 -16.76 -13.43 21.52
N ASP A 246 -15.65 -12.74 21.81
CA ASP A 246 -15.39 -12.17 23.14
C ASP A 246 -16.20 -10.88 23.39
N LEU A 247 -16.26 -9.98 22.41
CA LEU A 247 -17.07 -8.77 22.46
C LEU A 247 -18.56 -9.07 22.67
N LYS A 248 -19.10 -10.07 21.98
CA LYS A 248 -20.49 -10.53 22.13
C LYS A 248 -20.78 -11.10 23.52
N LYS A 249 -19.83 -11.79 24.16
CA LYS A 249 -19.95 -12.22 25.58
C LYS A 249 -20.01 -11.03 26.54
N LYS A 250 -19.40 -9.90 26.18
CA LYS A 250 -19.45 -8.63 26.92
C LYS A 250 -20.70 -7.80 26.60
N GLY A 251 -21.57 -8.27 25.69
CA GLY A 251 -22.79 -7.58 25.28
C GLY A 251 -22.53 -6.37 24.37
N ILE A 252 -21.41 -6.36 23.65
CA ILE A 252 -21.03 -5.34 22.68
C ILE A 252 -21.42 -5.85 21.28
N LYS A 253 -22.04 -4.99 20.47
CA LYS A 253 -22.66 -5.37 19.18
C LYS A 253 -22.22 -4.46 18.03
N ALA A 254 -22.18 -3.14 18.27
CA ALA A 254 -21.54 -2.18 17.35
C ALA A 254 -20.03 -2.50 17.22
N ILE A 255 -19.64 -3.16 16.13
CA ILE A 255 -18.25 -3.62 15.91
C ILE A 255 -17.76 -3.21 14.51
N ALA A 256 -16.66 -2.47 14.49
CA ALA A 256 -15.89 -2.17 13.30
C ALA A 256 -14.57 -2.97 13.29
N VAL A 257 -14.05 -3.23 12.09
CA VAL A 257 -12.71 -3.80 11.87
C VAL A 257 -11.84 -2.77 11.19
N LEU A 258 -10.64 -2.53 11.74
CA LEU A 258 -9.54 -1.83 11.10
C LEU A 258 -8.69 -2.92 10.43
N ALA A 259 -8.79 -3.04 9.11
CA ALA A 259 -8.25 -4.15 8.34
C ALA A 259 -7.20 -3.67 7.35
N HIS A 260 -5.93 -3.92 7.69
CA HIS A 260 -4.84 -3.72 6.75
C HIS A 260 -4.76 -4.86 5.73
N MET A 261 -5.76 -4.88 4.84
CA MET A 261 -6.09 -5.95 3.91
C MET A 261 -6.71 -5.36 2.64
N SER A 262 -6.29 -5.85 1.47
CA SER A 262 -6.64 -5.26 0.18
C SER A 262 -8.14 -5.24 -0.12
N ALA A 263 -8.60 -4.20 -0.80
CA ALA A 263 -9.96 -4.10 -1.35
C ALA A 263 -9.93 -3.47 -2.75
N GLU A 264 -10.68 -4.02 -3.69
CA GLU A 264 -10.86 -3.45 -5.03
C GLU A 264 -12.33 -3.27 -5.32
N GLN A 265 -12.70 -2.23 -6.07
CA GLN A 265 -14.07 -1.96 -6.45
C GLN A 265 -14.21 -1.74 -7.96
N ASN A 266 -15.15 -2.44 -8.58
CA ASN A 266 -15.54 -2.27 -9.97
C ASN A 266 -17.07 -2.11 -10.04
N GLY A 267 -17.52 -0.86 -10.22
CA GLY A 267 -18.93 -0.50 -10.07
C GLY A 267 -19.41 -0.77 -8.65
N THR A 268 -20.36 -1.70 -8.51
CA THR A 268 -20.89 -2.15 -7.21
C THR A 268 -20.26 -3.43 -6.69
N ALA A 269 -19.40 -4.11 -7.48
CA ALA A 269 -18.71 -5.32 -7.04
C ALA A 269 -17.44 -4.93 -6.27
N ILE A 270 -17.26 -5.51 -5.07
CA ILE A 270 -16.04 -5.38 -4.27
C ILE A 270 -15.35 -6.74 -4.16
N THR A 271 -14.04 -6.75 -4.39
CA THR A 271 -13.16 -7.92 -4.34
C THR A 271 -11.92 -7.63 -3.48
N GLY A 272 -11.00 -8.60 -3.37
CA GLY A 272 -9.80 -8.47 -2.52
C GLY A 272 -9.89 -9.27 -1.22
N GLU A 273 -8.93 -9.07 -0.33
CA GLU A 273 -8.85 -9.75 0.97
C GLU A 273 -9.95 -9.29 1.94
N SER A 274 -10.26 -7.99 1.97
CA SER A 274 -11.33 -7.42 2.80
C SER A 274 -12.74 -7.89 2.41
N ALA A 275 -12.97 -8.21 1.12
CA ALA A 275 -14.21 -8.85 0.69
C ALA A 275 -14.35 -10.28 1.25
N LYS A 276 -13.27 -11.08 1.19
CA LYS A 276 -13.23 -12.43 1.79
C LYS A 276 -13.40 -12.36 3.32
N LEU A 277 -12.86 -11.32 3.97
CA LEU A 277 -13.06 -11.05 5.39
C LEU A 277 -14.54 -10.80 5.69
N ALA A 278 -15.23 -10.00 4.87
CA ALA A 278 -16.65 -9.70 5.06
C ALA A 278 -17.56 -10.94 4.89
N ASP A 279 -17.24 -11.83 3.96
CA ASP A 279 -17.96 -13.09 3.77
C ASP A 279 -17.69 -14.11 4.89
N GLY A 280 -16.46 -14.15 5.42
CA GLY A 280 -16.02 -15.13 6.43
C GLY A 280 -16.29 -14.77 7.89
N THR A 281 -16.62 -13.51 8.19
CA THR A 281 -16.76 -13.01 9.57
C THR A 281 -18.20 -12.99 10.09
N ASP A 282 -18.35 -13.00 11.42
CA ASP A 282 -19.63 -12.98 12.13
C ASP A 282 -20.53 -11.85 11.61
N SER A 283 -21.84 -12.11 11.51
CA SER A 283 -22.86 -11.13 11.13
C SER A 283 -22.82 -9.84 11.98
N GLU A 284 -22.32 -9.90 13.22
CA GLU A 284 -22.16 -8.75 14.12
C GLU A 284 -21.06 -7.75 13.69
N ILE A 285 -20.23 -8.06 12.70
CA ILE A 285 -19.29 -7.07 12.15
C ILE A 285 -20.06 -6.13 11.21
N ASP A 286 -20.05 -4.83 11.51
CA ASP A 286 -20.81 -3.81 10.78
C ASP A 286 -20.02 -3.13 9.66
N VAL A 287 -18.78 -2.75 9.94
CA VAL A 287 -17.94 -1.90 9.10
C VAL A 287 -16.52 -2.46 9.05
N ILE A 288 -15.89 -2.41 7.88
CA ILE A 288 -14.50 -2.77 7.65
C ILE A 288 -13.81 -1.57 6.99
N PHE A 289 -12.84 -0.99 7.67
CA PHE A 289 -11.94 0.01 7.10
C PHE A 289 -10.75 -0.75 6.50
N ALA A 290 -10.71 -0.87 5.18
CA ALA A 290 -9.67 -1.55 4.42
C ALA A 290 -8.47 -0.64 4.16
N ALA A 291 -7.36 -1.19 3.67
CA ALA A 291 -6.11 -0.48 3.35
C ALA A 291 -5.21 -1.31 2.40
N HIS A 292 -3.89 -1.15 2.47
CA HIS A 292 -2.82 -1.94 1.86
C HIS A 292 -2.62 -1.78 0.35
N ASN A 293 -3.71 -1.72 -0.43
CA ASN A 293 -3.61 -1.67 -1.89
C ASN A 293 -3.92 -0.30 -2.50
N HIS A 294 -4.06 0.75 -1.68
CA HIS A 294 -4.07 2.16 -2.09
C HIS A 294 -5.20 2.47 -3.09
N LYS A 295 -6.42 2.01 -2.78
CA LYS A 295 -7.62 2.16 -3.59
C LYS A 295 -8.67 3.01 -2.89
N VAL A 296 -9.60 3.51 -3.69
CA VAL A 296 -10.82 4.17 -3.23
C VAL A 296 -11.92 3.11 -3.26
N VAL A 297 -12.43 2.74 -2.09
CA VAL A 297 -13.50 1.74 -1.93
C VAL A 297 -14.58 2.29 -1.02
N ASN A 298 -15.83 2.16 -1.45
CA ASN A 298 -17.02 2.52 -0.70
C ASN A 298 -18.21 1.70 -1.24
N GLY A 299 -18.66 0.72 -0.46
CA GLY A 299 -19.81 -0.12 -0.77
C GLY A 299 -19.97 -1.25 0.24
N GLU A 300 -20.84 -2.23 -0.03
CA GLU A 300 -21.13 -3.31 0.92
C GLU A 300 -20.83 -4.71 0.36
N VAL A 301 -20.33 -5.59 1.23
CA VAL A 301 -20.22 -7.04 1.01
C VAL A 301 -20.87 -7.75 2.19
N ASN A 302 -21.76 -8.71 1.94
CA ASN A 302 -22.46 -9.48 2.98
C ASN A 302 -23.13 -8.62 4.08
N GLY A 303 -23.67 -7.45 3.69
CA GLY A 303 -24.28 -6.48 4.61
C GLY A 303 -23.30 -5.74 5.52
N LYS A 304 -21.99 -5.76 5.20
CA LYS A 304 -20.93 -5.01 5.89
C LYS A 304 -20.42 -3.89 5.00
N LEU A 305 -20.31 -2.68 5.56
CA LEU A 305 -19.78 -1.53 4.84
C LEU A 305 -18.25 -1.64 4.75
N ILE A 306 -17.69 -1.57 3.55
CA ILE A 306 -16.24 -1.55 3.30
C ILE A 306 -15.85 -0.15 2.82
N VAL A 307 -14.85 0.44 3.48
CA VAL A 307 -14.34 1.80 3.21
C VAL A 307 -12.82 1.75 3.07
N GLN A 308 -12.26 2.34 2.01
CA GLN A 308 -10.82 2.61 1.85
C GLN A 308 -10.63 4.01 1.23
N ALA A 309 -9.74 4.81 1.81
CA ALA A 309 -9.62 6.24 1.54
C ALA A 309 -8.33 6.62 0.80
N PHE A 310 -8.02 5.88 -0.27
CA PHE A 310 -6.84 6.09 -1.12
C PHE A 310 -5.52 5.88 -0.35
N GLU A 311 -4.55 6.79 -0.44
CA GLU A 311 -3.20 6.69 0.14
C GLU A 311 -2.62 8.10 0.40
N TYR A 312 -1.49 8.18 1.12
CA TYR A 312 -0.62 9.35 1.31
C TYR A 312 -1.35 10.65 1.72
N GLY A 313 -2.42 10.54 2.51
CA GLY A 313 -3.23 11.68 2.94
C GLY A 313 -4.01 12.38 1.82
N LYS A 314 -4.12 11.77 0.62
CA LYS A 314 -4.88 12.32 -0.52
C LYS A 314 -6.39 12.41 -0.25
N ALA A 315 -6.92 11.53 0.60
CA ALA A 315 -8.32 11.49 1.00
C ALA A 315 -8.50 10.98 2.45
N ILE A 316 -9.72 11.14 2.96
CA ILE A 316 -10.23 10.52 4.20
C ILE A 316 -11.58 9.87 3.94
N GLY A 317 -11.88 8.78 4.65
CA GLY A 317 -13.21 8.18 4.67
C GLY A 317 -14.06 8.86 5.75
N ILE A 318 -15.32 9.16 5.43
CA ILE A 318 -16.30 9.69 6.38
C ILE A 318 -17.47 8.72 6.43
N ALA A 319 -17.53 7.90 7.49
CA ALA A 319 -18.61 6.95 7.73
C ALA A 319 -19.60 7.52 8.77
N ASP A 320 -20.80 7.87 8.34
CA ASP A 320 -21.91 8.27 9.20
C ASP A 320 -22.76 7.05 9.57
N LEU A 321 -22.91 6.81 10.87
CA LEU A 321 -23.57 5.67 11.49
C LEU A 321 -24.71 6.13 12.42
N GLU A 322 -25.73 5.29 12.59
CA GLU A 322 -26.72 5.42 13.68
C GLU A 322 -26.62 4.24 14.64
N LEU A 323 -26.30 4.52 15.90
CA LEU A 323 -26.35 3.55 17.00
C LEU A 323 -27.74 3.53 17.63
N ASP A 324 -28.24 2.34 17.97
CA ASP A 324 -29.48 2.18 18.75
C ASP A 324 -29.19 2.07 20.25
N LYS A 325 -29.81 2.92 21.07
CA LYS A 325 -29.64 2.92 22.53
C LYS A 325 -30.15 1.64 23.21
N LYS A 326 -31.05 0.87 22.57
CA LYS A 326 -31.69 -0.33 23.16
C LYS A 326 -30.94 -1.61 22.81
N SER A 327 -30.57 -1.84 21.55
CA SER A 327 -29.75 -2.99 21.14
C SER A 327 -28.25 -2.76 21.37
N LYS A 328 -27.78 -1.50 21.42
CA LYS A 328 -26.35 -1.11 21.47
C LYS A 328 -25.58 -1.50 20.22
N ASP A 329 -26.24 -1.32 19.09
CA ASP A 329 -25.88 -1.90 17.78
C ASP A 329 -25.92 -0.82 16.69
N ILE A 330 -25.17 -1.00 15.60
CA ILE A 330 -25.25 -0.10 14.43
C ILE A 330 -26.46 -0.51 13.59
N VAL A 331 -27.39 0.41 13.37
CA VAL A 331 -28.65 0.13 12.64
C VAL A 331 -28.75 0.81 11.28
N LYS A 332 -27.92 1.83 11.04
CA LYS A 332 -27.72 2.45 9.73
C LYS A 332 -26.25 2.80 9.58
N LYS A 333 -25.76 2.71 8.35
CA LYS A 333 -24.39 3.05 7.97
C LYS A 333 -24.36 3.55 6.52
N SER A 334 -23.49 4.51 6.27
CA SER A 334 -23.19 5.06 4.94
C SER A 334 -21.83 5.74 5.02
N ALA A 335 -21.05 5.71 3.94
CA ALA A 335 -19.80 6.45 3.86
C ALA A 335 -19.68 7.28 2.58
N GLU A 336 -18.77 8.24 2.62
CA GLU A 336 -18.21 8.94 1.47
C GLU A 336 -16.69 9.03 1.59
N ILE A 337 -16.00 9.26 0.48
CA ILE A 337 -14.55 9.50 0.44
C ILE A 337 -14.32 10.96 0.10
N GLN A 338 -13.77 11.71 1.06
CA GLN A 338 -13.49 13.13 0.96
C GLN A 338 -12.02 13.32 0.60
N TYR A 339 -11.75 13.75 -0.63
CA TYR A 339 -10.40 14.15 -1.06
C TYR A 339 -9.96 15.44 -0.37
N ILE A 340 -8.66 15.54 -0.06
CA ILE A 340 -8.04 16.67 0.64
C ILE A 340 -7.68 17.76 -0.37
N ASP A 341 -8.69 18.42 -0.96
CA ASP A 341 -8.52 19.48 -1.95
C ASP A 341 -8.01 20.76 -1.30
N GLN A 342 -6.74 21.11 -1.54
CA GLN A 342 -6.08 22.24 -0.91
C GLN A 342 -6.65 23.60 -1.35
N SER A 343 -7.46 23.66 -2.41
CA SER A 343 -8.16 24.88 -2.83
C SER A 343 -9.41 25.19 -1.99
N LYS A 344 -9.93 24.21 -1.24
CA LYS A 344 -11.23 24.32 -0.55
C LYS A 344 -11.10 24.62 0.95
N ILE A 345 -9.91 24.50 1.52
CA ILE A 345 -9.64 24.72 2.93
C ILE A 345 -8.27 25.39 3.13
N LYS A 346 -8.05 25.97 4.31
CA LYS A 346 -6.69 26.38 4.75
C LYS A 346 -6.09 25.24 5.58
N PRO A 347 -4.76 25.08 5.60
CA PRO A 347 -4.13 24.09 6.48
C PRO A 347 -4.43 24.44 7.94
N ASP A 348 -4.48 23.42 8.78
CA ASP A 348 -4.63 23.59 10.23
C ASP A 348 -3.36 24.23 10.81
N PRO A 349 -3.46 25.31 11.60
CA PRO A 349 -2.29 26.07 12.02
C PRO A 349 -1.40 25.32 13.02
N ALA A 350 -1.93 24.36 13.78
CA ALA A 350 -1.13 23.57 14.71
C ALA A 350 -0.35 22.50 13.95
N ALA A 351 -1.03 21.71 13.11
CA ALA A 351 -0.40 20.72 12.23
C ALA A 351 0.63 21.35 11.28
N ALA A 352 0.33 22.51 10.68
CA ALA A 352 1.29 23.25 9.83
C ALA A 352 2.54 23.68 10.61
N SER A 353 2.40 24.05 11.89
CA SER A 353 3.54 24.42 12.74
C SER A 353 4.40 23.21 13.13
N ILE A 354 3.80 22.04 13.36
CA ILE A 354 4.52 20.79 13.60
C ILE A 354 5.28 20.40 12.34
N LEU A 355 4.64 20.44 11.18
CA LEU A 355 5.23 20.08 9.90
C LEU A 355 6.40 21.00 9.53
N SER A 356 6.22 22.33 9.64
CA SER A 356 7.28 23.32 9.37
C SER A 356 8.53 23.10 10.22
N LYS A 357 8.36 22.75 11.51
CA LYS A 357 9.45 22.43 12.47
C LYS A 357 10.37 21.30 11.99
N TYR A 358 9.85 20.36 11.18
CA TYR A 358 10.64 19.25 10.63
C TYR A 358 11.11 19.53 9.19
N GLU A 359 10.27 20.16 8.35
CA GLU A 359 10.66 20.65 7.02
C GLU A 359 11.92 21.53 7.11
N GLU A 360 11.97 22.48 8.05
CA GLU A 360 13.13 23.36 8.25
C GLU A 360 14.42 22.61 8.62
N LYS A 361 14.33 21.52 9.40
CA LYS A 361 15.49 20.72 9.80
C LYS A 361 16.07 19.90 8.65
N VAL A 362 15.21 19.29 7.82
CA VAL A 362 15.67 18.43 6.72
C VAL A 362 16.03 19.21 5.46
N LYS A 363 15.55 20.45 5.33
CA LYS A 363 15.76 21.33 4.18
C LYS A 363 17.21 21.35 3.63
N PRO A 364 18.28 21.44 4.45
CA PRO A 364 19.66 21.45 3.95
C PRO A 364 20.07 20.16 3.23
N ILE A 365 19.47 19.02 3.61
CA ILE A 365 19.74 17.70 3.05
C ILE A 365 18.87 17.50 1.80
N VAL A 366 17.56 17.64 1.93
CA VAL A 366 16.61 17.32 0.85
C VAL A 366 16.73 18.26 -0.36
N SER A 367 17.24 19.48 -0.18
CA SER A 367 17.41 20.45 -1.26
C SER A 367 18.72 20.30 -2.04
N GLU A 368 19.61 19.36 -1.68
CA GLU A 368 20.85 19.13 -2.42
C GLU A 368 20.54 18.65 -3.84
N VAL A 369 20.92 19.43 -4.86
CA VAL A 369 20.80 19.01 -6.26
C VAL A 369 21.92 18.01 -6.57
N VAL A 370 21.53 16.78 -6.93
CA VAL A 370 22.43 15.65 -7.18
C VAL A 370 22.55 15.29 -8.66
N GLY A 371 21.66 15.81 -9.51
CA GLY A 371 21.69 15.62 -10.97
C GLY A 371 20.63 16.45 -11.70
N GLU A 372 20.40 16.12 -12.97
CA GLU A 372 19.34 16.74 -13.80
C GLU A 372 18.72 15.67 -14.71
N ALA A 373 17.39 15.68 -14.89
CA ALA A 373 16.66 14.80 -15.79
C ALA A 373 16.17 15.58 -17.02
N ALA A 374 16.48 15.08 -18.23
CA ALA A 374 16.09 15.73 -19.49
C ALA A 374 14.57 15.70 -19.74
N HIS A 375 13.91 14.68 -19.20
CA HIS A 375 12.47 14.40 -19.27
C HIS A 375 12.01 13.73 -17.96
N GLU A 376 10.71 13.57 -17.79
CA GLU A 376 10.14 12.84 -16.65
C GLU A 376 10.43 11.34 -16.76
N ILE A 377 11.06 10.76 -15.73
CA ILE A 377 11.42 9.34 -15.67
C ILE A 377 10.41 8.67 -14.74
N THR A 378 9.43 7.98 -15.33
CA THR A 378 8.34 7.33 -14.61
C THR A 378 8.84 6.19 -13.73
N GLY A 379 8.47 6.22 -12.45
CA GLY A 379 8.67 5.13 -11.50
C GLY A 379 7.52 4.12 -11.48
N GLY A 380 7.50 3.30 -10.42
CA GLY A 380 6.48 2.28 -10.20
C GLY A 380 6.63 1.05 -11.11
N TYR A 381 5.50 0.39 -11.36
CA TYR A 381 5.41 -0.91 -12.03
C TYR A 381 4.93 -0.79 -13.48
N SER A 382 5.43 -1.64 -14.37
CA SER A 382 4.83 -1.90 -15.68
C SER A 382 4.49 -3.38 -15.84
N ASN A 383 3.47 -3.69 -16.65
CA ASN A 383 3.03 -5.08 -16.88
C ASN A 383 4.05 -5.95 -17.65
N ASP A 384 5.10 -5.33 -18.20
CA ASP A 384 6.24 -5.98 -18.86
C ASP A 384 7.54 -5.90 -18.03
N GLY A 385 7.54 -5.16 -16.91
CA GLY A 385 8.66 -5.00 -15.97
C GLY A 385 9.76 -4.02 -16.38
N ASP A 386 9.80 -3.54 -17.62
CA ASP A 386 10.90 -2.70 -18.13
C ASP A 386 10.67 -1.20 -17.87
N THR A 387 10.88 -0.78 -16.62
CA THR A 387 10.68 0.62 -16.19
C THR A 387 11.97 1.44 -16.21
N ALA A 388 11.90 2.66 -16.75
CA ALA A 388 13.06 3.53 -16.95
C ALA A 388 13.80 3.86 -15.63
N LEU A 389 13.05 4.19 -14.58
CA LEU A 389 13.62 4.52 -13.26
C LEU A 389 14.20 3.28 -12.56
N GLY A 390 13.50 2.14 -12.64
CA GLY A 390 14.00 0.89 -12.06
C GLY A 390 15.27 0.38 -12.75
N ASN A 391 15.40 0.59 -14.05
CA ASN A 391 16.62 0.32 -14.80
C ASN A 391 17.79 1.23 -14.36
N LEU A 392 17.53 2.52 -14.11
CA LEU A 392 18.51 3.46 -13.56
C LEU A 392 19.00 3.02 -12.18
N ILE A 393 18.09 2.67 -11.28
CA ILE A 393 18.40 2.18 -9.93
C ILE A 393 19.23 0.88 -10.01
N ALA A 394 18.77 -0.11 -10.80
CA ALA A 394 19.49 -1.37 -10.97
C ALA A 394 20.91 -1.17 -11.54
N ASP A 395 21.11 -0.22 -12.46
CA ASP A 395 22.44 0.12 -12.96
C ASP A 395 23.32 0.76 -11.88
N GLY A 396 22.77 1.65 -11.06
CA GLY A 396 23.46 2.24 -9.91
C GLY A 396 23.89 1.20 -8.88
N MET A 397 22.99 0.30 -8.49
CA MET A 397 23.27 -0.85 -7.61
C MET A 397 24.42 -1.71 -8.17
N LYS A 398 24.34 -2.06 -9.47
CA LYS A 398 25.36 -2.85 -10.16
C LYS A 398 26.71 -2.13 -10.20
N ALA A 399 26.72 -0.83 -10.51
CA ALA A 399 27.93 -0.02 -10.61
C ALA A 399 28.63 0.12 -9.24
N LYS A 400 27.88 0.48 -8.19
CA LYS A 400 28.38 0.64 -6.83
C LYS A 400 28.99 -0.66 -6.29
N MET A 401 28.28 -1.78 -6.47
CA MET A 401 28.72 -3.10 -5.97
C MET A 401 29.67 -3.85 -6.91
N LYS A 402 29.89 -3.35 -8.14
CA LYS A 402 30.71 -3.96 -9.18
C LYS A 402 30.32 -5.42 -9.44
N SER A 403 29.04 -5.65 -9.72
CA SER A 403 28.48 -6.97 -10.02
C SER A 403 28.25 -7.21 -11.52
N ASP A 404 28.04 -8.46 -11.92
CA ASP A 404 27.62 -8.81 -13.28
C ASP A 404 26.17 -8.36 -13.53
N PHE A 405 25.30 -8.62 -12.56
CA PHE A 405 23.87 -8.34 -12.58
C PHE A 405 23.41 -7.52 -11.37
N ALA A 406 22.26 -6.85 -11.51
CA ALA A 406 21.48 -6.38 -10.38
C ALA A 406 19.97 -6.50 -10.65
N LEU A 407 19.18 -6.60 -9.57
CA LEU A 407 17.72 -6.65 -9.61
C LEU A 407 17.15 -5.70 -8.54
N MET A 408 16.16 -4.90 -8.92
CA MET A 408 15.39 -4.03 -8.02
C MET A 408 13.92 -4.43 -8.08
N ASN A 409 13.26 -4.60 -6.93
CA ASN A 409 11.84 -4.91 -6.86
C ASN A 409 10.99 -3.65 -7.07
N GLY A 410 9.96 -3.73 -7.92
CA GLY A 410 9.08 -2.59 -8.21
C GLY A 410 8.46 -1.95 -6.96
N GLY A 411 8.10 -2.75 -5.95
CA GLY A 411 7.53 -2.25 -4.69
C GLY A 411 8.49 -1.41 -3.83
N GLY A 412 9.79 -1.47 -4.09
CA GLY A 412 10.81 -0.62 -3.49
C GLY A 412 10.95 0.76 -4.15
N ILE A 413 10.27 1.01 -5.27
CA ILE A 413 10.32 2.25 -6.05
C ILE A 413 9.00 3.00 -5.83
N ARG A 414 9.03 4.07 -5.02
CA ARG A 414 7.81 4.69 -4.46
C ARG A 414 7.34 5.97 -5.14
N ASP A 415 8.16 6.56 -6.01
CA ASP A 415 7.85 7.79 -6.76
C ASP A 415 8.56 7.79 -8.14
N GLY A 416 8.39 8.84 -8.94
CA GLY A 416 9.09 9.10 -10.20
C GLY A 416 10.04 10.31 -10.12
N ILE A 417 10.87 10.50 -11.15
CA ILE A 417 11.73 11.69 -11.28
C ILE A 417 11.08 12.68 -12.26
N LYS A 418 10.81 13.90 -11.81
CA LYS A 418 10.32 14.99 -12.67
C LYS A 418 11.43 15.53 -13.57
N LYS A 419 11.06 16.12 -14.71
CA LYS A 419 12.01 16.82 -15.58
C LYS A 419 12.65 18.02 -14.85
N GLY A 420 13.96 18.19 -15.01
CA GLY A 420 14.73 19.31 -14.42
C GLY A 420 15.72 18.83 -13.34
N PRO A 421 16.13 19.70 -12.42
CA PRO A 421 17.04 19.33 -11.33
C PRO A 421 16.48 18.16 -10.51
N ILE A 422 17.34 17.18 -10.22
CA ILE A 422 17.07 16.04 -9.34
C ILE A 422 17.70 16.37 -7.99
N THR A 423 16.92 16.34 -6.92
CA THR A 423 17.42 16.53 -5.55
C THR A 423 17.64 15.20 -4.83
N TRP A 424 18.41 15.23 -3.74
CA TRP A 424 18.51 14.10 -2.82
C TRP A 424 17.14 13.73 -2.23
N GLY A 425 16.29 14.72 -1.95
CA GLY A 425 14.93 14.51 -1.47
C GLY A 425 14.05 13.73 -2.45
N ASP A 426 14.18 14.01 -3.76
CA ASP A 426 13.48 13.25 -4.81
C ASP A 426 13.92 11.78 -4.79
N LEU A 427 15.23 11.51 -4.73
CA LEU A 427 15.76 10.13 -4.69
C LEU A 427 15.38 9.39 -3.40
N TYR A 428 15.36 10.08 -2.25
CA TYR A 428 14.87 9.48 -1.00
C TYR A 428 13.39 9.10 -1.10
N ASN A 429 12.54 9.99 -1.64
CA ASN A 429 11.12 9.68 -1.82
C ASN A 429 10.88 8.47 -2.74
N ILE A 430 11.81 8.18 -3.66
CA ILE A 430 11.79 7.00 -4.52
C ILE A 430 12.25 5.74 -3.77
N GLN A 431 13.32 5.80 -2.96
CA GLN A 431 13.88 4.69 -2.16
C GLN A 431 13.89 5.00 -0.64
N PRO A 432 12.72 5.06 0.02
CA PRO A 432 12.60 5.60 1.38
C PRO A 432 12.91 4.62 2.52
N PHE A 433 13.30 3.38 2.20
CA PHE A 433 13.34 2.26 3.15
C PHE A 433 14.67 2.06 3.88
N GLY A 434 15.73 2.77 3.49
CA GLY A 434 17.07 2.59 4.08
C GLY A 434 17.65 1.18 3.88
N ASN A 435 17.22 0.44 2.85
CA ASN A 435 17.73 -0.89 2.57
C ASN A 435 19.24 -0.84 2.26
N VAL A 436 19.96 -1.91 2.55
CA VAL A 436 21.39 -2.04 2.19
C VAL A 436 21.60 -3.01 1.04
N LEU A 437 22.58 -2.72 0.18
CA LEU A 437 22.90 -3.59 -0.94
C LEU A 437 23.51 -4.90 -0.47
N THR A 438 23.04 -6.02 -1.01
CA THR A 438 23.58 -7.36 -0.78
C THR A 438 24.03 -7.94 -2.12
N LYS A 439 25.33 -8.21 -2.25
CA LYS A 439 25.90 -8.92 -3.41
C LYS A 439 26.07 -10.42 -3.09
N LEU A 440 25.62 -11.26 -4.01
CA LEU A 440 25.60 -12.72 -3.92
C LEU A 440 26.34 -13.33 -5.12
N GLU A 441 26.92 -14.52 -4.94
CA GLU A 441 27.34 -15.39 -6.04
C GLU A 441 26.22 -16.34 -6.44
N ILE A 442 25.94 -16.46 -7.73
CA ILE A 442 24.95 -17.38 -8.33
C ILE A 442 25.54 -18.09 -9.55
N LYS A 443 25.03 -19.26 -9.92
CA LYS A 443 25.30 -19.84 -11.25
C LYS A 443 24.41 -19.22 -12.31
N GLY A 444 24.86 -19.22 -13.57
CA GLY A 444 24.06 -18.70 -14.70
C GLY A 444 22.68 -19.34 -14.85
N LYS A 445 22.53 -20.63 -14.48
CA LYS A 445 21.22 -21.31 -14.44
C LYS A 445 20.31 -20.82 -13.30
N ASP A 446 20.90 -20.48 -12.15
CA ASP A 446 20.16 -20.06 -10.95
C ASP A 446 19.45 -18.72 -11.19
N LEU A 447 20.02 -17.85 -12.03
CA LEU A 447 19.38 -16.60 -12.48
C LEU A 447 18.01 -16.87 -13.13
N ARG A 448 17.87 -17.94 -13.92
CA ARG A 448 16.59 -18.25 -14.57
C ARG A 448 15.54 -18.65 -13.54
N ASP A 449 15.91 -19.38 -12.50
CA ASP A 449 14.99 -19.77 -11.42
C ASP A 449 14.57 -18.56 -10.57
N ILE A 450 15.49 -17.62 -10.31
CA ILE A 450 15.21 -16.33 -9.66
C ILE A 450 14.22 -15.50 -10.49
N ILE A 451 14.46 -15.31 -11.78
CA ILE A 451 13.58 -14.53 -12.66
C ILE A 451 12.22 -15.22 -12.87
N ASN A 452 12.18 -16.56 -12.94
CA ASN A 452 10.94 -17.32 -13.07
C ASN A 452 10.07 -17.31 -11.81
N ALA A 453 10.58 -16.90 -10.66
CA ALA A 453 9.86 -16.89 -9.39
C ALA A 453 9.06 -15.61 -9.14
N GLN A 454 9.49 -14.50 -9.73
CA GLN A 454 8.85 -13.19 -9.54
C GLN A 454 7.71 -12.91 -10.52
N ILE A 455 7.73 -13.51 -11.71
CA ILE A 455 6.77 -13.23 -12.78
C ILE A 455 5.37 -13.67 -12.34
N SER A 456 4.49 -12.69 -12.10
CA SER A 456 3.09 -12.89 -11.74
C SER A 456 2.25 -13.17 -12.99
N PRO A 457 1.37 -14.21 -12.98
CA PRO A 457 0.38 -14.38 -14.03
C PRO A 457 -0.64 -13.24 -14.14
N ALA A 458 -0.81 -12.45 -13.08
CA ALA A 458 -1.76 -11.33 -13.04
C ALA A 458 -1.12 -9.97 -13.37
N TYR A 459 0.12 -9.75 -12.91
CA TYR A 459 0.79 -8.44 -12.98
C TYR A 459 2.03 -8.42 -13.88
N GLY A 460 2.46 -9.57 -14.42
CA GLY A 460 3.70 -9.66 -15.18
C GLY A 460 4.94 -9.60 -14.29
N PRO A 461 6.08 -9.12 -14.81
CA PRO A 461 7.34 -9.08 -14.07
C PRO A 461 7.44 -7.90 -13.09
N ASP A 462 7.97 -8.18 -11.90
CA ASP A 462 8.17 -7.23 -10.80
C ASP A 462 9.57 -6.60 -10.76
N TYR A 463 10.58 -7.27 -11.30
CA TYR A 463 11.97 -6.83 -11.14
C TYR A 463 12.42 -5.97 -12.32
N SER A 464 12.93 -4.78 -12.04
CA SER A 464 13.79 -4.05 -12.96
C SER A 464 15.22 -4.62 -12.89
N ILE A 465 15.95 -4.60 -14.00
CA ILE A 465 17.16 -5.41 -14.16
C ILE A 465 18.35 -4.65 -14.73
N SER A 466 19.56 -5.10 -14.38
CA SER A 466 20.81 -4.63 -14.99
C SER A 466 21.74 -5.78 -15.38
N GLY A 467 22.49 -5.60 -16.47
CA GLY A 467 23.55 -6.50 -16.94
C GLY A 467 23.12 -7.66 -17.85
N PHE A 468 21.82 -7.86 -18.02
CA PHE A 468 21.24 -8.86 -18.92
C PHE A 468 19.89 -8.36 -19.47
N SER A 469 19.34 -9.09 -20.44
CA SER A 469 17.97 -8.91 -20.94
C SER A 469 17.28 -10.26 -21.05
N TYR A 470 15.94 -10.28 -20.99
CA TYR A 470 15.16 -11.50 -21.19
C TYR A 470 13.83 -11.28 -21.87
N THR A 471 13.33 -12.34 -22.51
CA THR A 471 11.98 -12.41 -23.05
C THR A 471 11.18 -13.42 -22.22
N TRP A 472 9.92 -13.13 -21.90
CA TRP A 472 9.04 -14.03 -21.13
C TRP A 472 7.70 -14.31 -21.83
N ASN A 473 7.11 -15.48 -21.59
CA ASN A 473 5.81 -15.87 -22.11
C ASN A 473 4.71 -15.58 -21.05
N PRO A 474 3.70 -14.75 -21.37
CA PRO A 474 2.63 -14.40 -20.43
C PRO A 474 1.73 -15.55 -19.97
N GLU A 475 1.48 -16.54 -20.82
CA GLU A 475 0.61 -17.69 -20.51
C GLU A 475 1.25 -18.63 -19.47
N THR A 476 2.58 -18.74 -19.50
CA THR A 476 3.36 -19.64 -18.62
C THR A 476 3.95 -18.92 -17.41
N GLY A 477 4.10 -17.59 -17.46
CA GLY A 477 4.80 -16.82 -16.45
C GLY A 477 6.28 -17.20 -16.34
N LYS A 478 6.96 -17.46 -17.46
CA LYS A 478 8.36 -17.93 -17.51
C LYS A 478 9.20 -17.21 -18.56
N ALA A 479 10.46 -16.96 -18.23
CA ALA A 479 11.48 -16.51 -19.17
C ALA A 479 11.75 -17.61 -20.22
N VAL A 480 11.69 -17.24 -21.50
CA VAL A 480 12.00 -18.10 -22.65
C VAL A 480 13.47 -17.97 -23.07
N ASP A 481 13.96 -16.75 -23.32
CA ASP A 481 15.37 -16.46 -23.61
C ASP A 481 15.95 -15.48 -22.59
N MET A 482 17.27 -15.59 -22.32
CA MET A 482 18.02 -14.64 -21.49
C MET A 482 19.43 -14.47 -22.08
N LYS A 483 19.86 -13.21 -22.25
CA LYS A 483 21.16 -12.83 -22.82
C LYS A 483 21.88 -11.84 -21.91
N MET A 484 23.21 -11.92 -21.86
CA MET A 484 24.04 -10.85 -21.32
C MET A 484 23.76 -9.52 -22.06
N ALA A 485 24.06 -8.38 -21.44
CA ALA A 485 23.85 -7.06 -22.07
C ALA A 485 24.63 -6.85 -23.39
N ASP A 486 25.70 -7.61 -23.63
CA ASP A 486 26.45 -7.62 -24.90
C ASP A 486 25.87 -8.57 -25.96
N GLY A 487 24.75 -9.23 -25.68
CA GLY A 487 24.09 -10.20 -26.54
C GLY A 487 24.62 -11.63 -26.44
N THR A 488 25.61 -11.92 -25.59
CA THR A 488 26.15 -13.28 -25.41
C THR A 488 25.28 -14.16 -24.51
N ASP A 489 25.40 -15.49 -24.64
CA ASP A 489 24.65 -16.45 -23.84
C ASP A 489 25.13 -16.54 -22.39
N ILE A 490 24.19 -16.51 -21.45
CA ILE A 490 24.46 -16.71 -20.01
C ILE A 490 24.83 -18.18 -19.76
N GLN A 491 26.13 -18.42 -19.54
CA GLN A 491 26.68 -19.77 -19.36
C GLN A 491 26.17 -20.49 -18.09
N PRO A 492 25.46 -21.63 -18.17
CA PRO A 492 24.70 -22.21 -17.06
C PRO A 492 25.49 -22.52 -15.77
N GLU A 493 26.74 -22.98 -15.90
CA GLU A 493 27.59 -23.37 -14.76
C GLU A 493 28.67 -22.33 -14.42
N LYS A 494 28.76 -21.22 -15.17
CA LYS A 494 29.63 -20.09 -14.78
C LYS A 494 29.03 -19.42 -13.54
N VAL A 495 29.89 -19.03 -12.60
CA VAL A 495 29.51 -18.19 -11.45
C VAL A 495 29.49 -16.72 -11.90
N TYR A 496 28.44 -16.02 -11.51
CA TYR A 496 28.23 -14.59 -11.70
C TYR A 496 27.90 -13.95 -10.35
N THR A 497 28.08 -12.65 -10.27
CA THR A 497 27.70 -11.83 -9.12
C THR A 497 26.38 -11.10 -9.36
N LEU A 498 25.46 -11.21 -8.41
CA LEU A 498 24.14 -10.58 -8.41
C LEU A 498 24.03 -9.62 -7.23
N THR A 499 23.68 -8.36 -7.48
CA THR A 499 23.34 -7.38 -6.43
C THR A 499 21.83 -7.21 -6.33
N VAL A 500 21.33 -7.21 -5.10
CA VAL A 500 19.94 -6.89 -4.73
C VAL A 500 19.94 -5.99 -3.50
N ASN A 501 18.79 -5.46 -3.09
CA ASN A 501 18.64 -4.95 -1.71
C ASN A 501 18.51 -6.11 -0.71
N ASP A 502 18.78 -5.86 0.56
CA ASP A 502 18.78 -6.87 1.62
C ASP A 502 17.36 -7.39 1.94
N PHE A 503 16.31 -6.58 1.77
CA PHE A 503 14.93 -7.08 1.77
C PHE A 503 14.77 -8.25 0.77
N MET A 504 15.12 -8.06 -0.51
CA MET A 504 15.06 -9.11 -1.53
C MET A 504 15.99 -10.29 -1.23
N ALA A 505 17.15 -10.05 -0.61
CA ALA A 505 18.09 -11.11 -0.25
C ALA A 505 17.57 -12.03 0.87
N ASN A 506 16.85 -11.46 1.84
CA ASN A 506 16.41 -12.14 3.06
C ASN A 506 14.94 -12.60 3.03
N ALA A 507 14.09 -12.04 2.17
CA ALA A 507 12.67 -12.35 2.11
C ALA A 507 12.41 -13.84 1.76
N ALA A 508 11.63 -14.51 2.62
CA ALA A 508 11.39 -15.96 2.54
C ALA A 508 10.25 -16.37 1.59
N GLY A 509 9.46 -15.42 1.10
CA GLY A 509 8.29 -15.65 0.23
C GLY A 509 8.65 -16.30 -1.12
N ALA A 510 7.67 -16.87 -1.81
CA ALA A 510 7.91 -17.59 -3.08
C ALA A 510 8.58 -16.72 -4.17
N LYS A 511 8.25 -15.42 -4.18
CA LYS A 511 8.74 -14.39 -5.11
C LYS A 511 10.25 -14.17 -5.01
N TYR A 512 10.74 -13.83 -3.81
CA TYR A 512 12.13 -13.45 -3.56
C TYR A 512 13.00 -14.60 -3.04
N GLY A 513 12.41 -15.59 -2.36
CA GLY A 513 13.14 -16.64 -1.64
C GLY A 513 14.16 -17.47 -2.43
N PRO A 514 14.06 -17.65 -3.77
CA PRO A 514 15.14 -18.25 -4.56
C PRO A 514 16.45 -17.46 -4.51
N ILE A 515 16.42 -16.13 -4.33
CA ILE A 515 17.62 -15.26 -4.26
C ILE A 515 18.52 -15.72 -3.10
N GLY A 516 18.01 -15.75 -1.86
CA GLY A 516 18.76 -16.20 -0.70
C GLY A 516 19.07 -17.72 -0.68
N LYS A 517 18.21 -18.56 -1.29
CA LYS A 517 18.43 -20.02 -1.36
C LYS A 517 19.54 -20.41 -2.33
N LEU A 518 19.55 -19.79 -3.52
CA LEU A 518 20.51 -20.09 -4.58
C LEU A 518 21.79 -19.27 -4.43
N GLY A 519 21.68 -18.00 -4.02
CA GLY A 519 22.80 -17.12 -3.69
C GLY A 519 23.76 -17.68 -2.64
N LYS A 520 25.05 -17.42 -2.84
CA LYS A 520 26.16 -17.83 -1.96
C LYS A 520 27.03 -16.62 -1.64
N HIS A 521 27.83 -16.74 -0.58
CA HIS A 521 28.84 -15.74 -0.17
C HIS A 521 28.30 -14.29 -0.14
N PRO A 522 27.25 -13.99 0.65
CA PRO A 522 26.69 -12.64 0.74
C PRO A 522 27.74 -11.63 1.21
N VAL A 523 27.80 -10.50 0.51
CA VAL A 523 28.61 -9.32 0.86
C VAL A 523 27.68 -8.12 0.96
N THR A 524 27.52 -7.60 2.18
CA THR A 524 26.81 -6.35 2.45
C THR A 524 27.61 -5.16 1.91
N GLY A 525 26.89 -4.21 1.31
CA GLY A 525 27.38 -2.94 0.80
C GLY A 525 26.77 -1.75 1.55
N PRO A 526 26.80 -0.56 0.94
CA PRO A 526 26.15 0.63 1.47
C PRO A 526 24.63 0.59 1.26
N GLU A 527 23.94 1.65 1.71
CA GLU A 527 22.52 1.88 1.43
C GLU A 527 22.24 1.92 -0.08
N ASP A 528 21.05 1.45 -0.48
CA ASP A 528 20.62 1.41 -1.87
C ASP A 528 20.39 2.82 -2.44
N LEU A 529 19.91 3.75 -1.62
CA LEU A 529 19.84 5.17 -1.92
C LEU A 529 21.22 5.80 -2.18
N GLU A 530 22.25 5.49 -1.38
CA GLU A 530 23.61 6.00 -1.59
C GLU A 530 24.13 5.58 -2.98
N ALA A 531 23.89 4.33 -3.38
CA ALA A 531 24.27 3.83 -4.69
C ALA A 531 23.57 4.56 -5.84
N THR A 532 22.27 4.88 -5.69
CA THR A 532 21.51 5.64 -6.69
C THR A 532 21.95 7.11 -6.75
N VAL A 533 22.18 7.76 -5.59
CA VAL A 533 22.70 9.14 -5.52
C VAL A 533 24.06 9.26 -6.20
N ASP A 534 24.99 8.35 -5.91
CA ASP A 534 26.32 8.32 -6.56
C ASP A 534 26.22 8.07 -8.07
N TYR A 535 25.29 7.20 -8.48
CA TYR A 535 25.09 6.92 -9.91
C TYR A 535 24.53 8.13 -10.64
N VAL A 536 23.52 8.82 -10.07
CA VAL A 536 22.97 10.07 -10.62
C VAL A 536 24.04 11.17 -10.68
N LYS A 537 24.88 11.32 -9.64
CA LYS A 537 26.02 12.26 -9.62
C LYS A 537 27.12 11.93 -10.65
N SER A 538 27.16 10.70 -11.19
CA SER A 538 28.17 10.30 -12.18
C SER A 538 27.89 10.83 -13.59
N PHE A 539 26.66 11.30 -13.87
CA PHE A 539 26.29 11.84 -15.18
C PHE A 539 26.77 13.29 -15.34
N SER A 540 27.52 13.55 -16.41
CA SER A 540 28.00 14.90 -16.77
C SER A 540 27.03 15.70 -17.66
N ALA A 541 25.83 15.19 -17.88
CA ALA A 541 24.79 15.76 -18.74
C ALA A 541 23.41 15.29 -18.24
N PRO A 542 22.31 16.00 -18.58
CA PRO A 542 20.97 15.61 -18.15
C PRO A 542 20.62 14.17 -18.52
N ILE A 543 20.09 13.42 -17.56
CA ILE A 543 19.80 11.99 -17.63
C ILE A 543 18.63 11.75 -18.60
N THR A 544 18.81 10.79 -19.51
CA THR A 544 17.85 10.45 -20.58
C THR A 544 17.34 9.01 -20.51
N TYR A 545 17.27 8.39 -19.32
CA TYR A 545 16.81 7.00 -19.16
C TYR A 545 15.37 6.80 -19.69
N GLN A 546 15.17 5.67 -20.37
CA GLN A 546 13.88 5.23 -20.93
C GLN A 546 13.75 3.71 -20.74
N ALA A 547 12.62 3.12 -21.12
CA ALA A 547 12.52 1.67 -21.28
C ALA A 547 13.37 1.24 -22.49
N GLU A 548 14.36 0.37 -22.29
CA GLU A 548 15.33 -0.04 -23.32
C GLU A 548 14.97 -1.38 -23.99
N GLY A 549 13.84 -1.96 -23.58
CA GLY A 549 13.44 -3.33 -23.85
C GLY A 549 14.28 -4.34 -23.08
N ARG A 550 14.77 -4.06 -21.86
CA ARG A 550 15.56 -5.06 -21.11
C ARG A 550 14.72 -6.31 -20.81
N ILE A 551 13.41 -6.11 -20.63
CA ILE A 551 12.42 -7.16 -20.48
C ILE A 551 11.42 -7.04 -21.63
N ARG A 552 11.06 -8.17 -22.26
CA ARG A 552 10.13 -8.21 -23.40
C ARG A 552 9.13 -9.35 -23.25
N THR A 553 7.91 -9.18 -23.72
CA THR A 553 6.97 -10.29 -23.90
C THR A 553 7.32 -11.06 -25.17
N ALA A 554 7.17 -12.38 -25.14
CA ALA A 554 7.14 -13.19 -26.35
C ALA A 554 5.85 -12.83 -27.09
N SER A 555 5.97 -12.18 -28.24
CA SER A 555 4.85 -11.98 -29.16
C SER A 555 4.27 -13.35 -29.50
N GLY A 556 2.99 -13.57 -29.16
CA GLY A 556 2.29 -14.80 -29.48
C GLY A 556 2.40 -15.09 -30.97
N THR A 557 2.68 -16.34 -31.33
CA THR A 557 2.73 -16.75 -32.74
C THR A 557 1.38 -16.47 -33.38
N GLU A 558 1.33 -15.55 -34.34
CA GLU A 558 0.20 -15.45 -35.25
C GLU A 558 -0.03 -16.82 -35.87
N SER A 559 -1.28 -17.28 -35.83
CA SER A 559 -1.69 -18.48 -36.56
C SER A 559 -1.47 -18.17 -38.05
N PRO A 560 -0.76 -19.02 -38.82
CA PRO A 560 -0.48 -18.75 -40.23
C PRO A 560 -1.72 -19.01 -41.08
N ASP A 561 -2.69 -18.09 -41.05
CA ASP A 561 -3.87 -18.11 -41.92
C ASP A 561 -4.53 -16.71 -42.07
N ASP A 562 -3.86 -15.82 -42.80
CA ASP A 562 -4.54 -14.82 -43.64
C ASP A 562 -3.71 -14.51 -44.90
N THR A 563 -3.56 -15.50 -45.77
CA THR A 563 -3.00 -15.26 -47.11
C THR A 563 -4.04 -14.61 -48.03
N GLY A 564 -4.06 -13.28 -48.01
CA GLY A 564 -4.36 -12.41 -49.15
C GLY A 564 -5.49 -12.82 -50.10
N ASN A 565 -6.67 -12.23 -49.90
CA ASN A 565 -7.81 -12.34 -50.80
C ASN A 565 -7.56 -11.65 -52.17
N PRO A 566 -7.61 -12.35 -53.32
CA PRO A 566 -7.54 -11.74 -54.66
C PRO A 566 -8.93 -11.43 -55.24
N PRO A 567 -9.10 -10.39 -56.08
CA PRO A 567 -10.41 -10.05 -56.64
C PRO A 567 -10.70 -10.74 -57.99
N GLY A 568 -11.89 -11.36 -58.13
CA GLY A 568 -12.64 -11.33 -59.40
C GLY A 568 -13.17 -12.65 -60.00
N ARG A 569 -14.52 -12.71 -60.10
CA ARG A 569 -15.39 -13.35 -61.12
C ARG A 569 -15.59 -14.89 -61.21
N GLU A 570 -16.88 -15.25 -61.14
CA GLU A 570 -17.71 -16.07 -62.08
C GLU A 570 -17.01 -17.28 -62.77
N GLU A 571 -17.44 -18.55 -62.66
CA GLU A 571 -18.78 -19.12 -62.92
C GLU A 571 -19.00 -20.51 -62.23
N THR A 572 -20.25 -21.01 -62.25
CA THR A 572 -20.67 -22.42 -61.94
C THR A 572 -20.91 -23.20 -63.26
N PRO A 573 -21.24 -24.54 -63.32
CA PRO A 573 -21.53 -25.52 -62.25
C PRO A 573 -20.97 -26.98 -62.45
N GLY A 574 -21.17 -27.83 -61.42
CA GLY A 574 -21.17 -29.31 -61.51
C GLY A 574 -19.91 -29.99 -60.92
N GLY A 575 -19.99 -31.16 -60.26
CA GLY A 575 -21.12 -32.01 -59.87
C GLY A 575 -20.64 -33.34 -59.24
N SER A 576 -21.56 -34.17 -58.74
CA SER A 576 -21.36 -35.57 -58.24
C SER A 576 -20.82 -35.78 -56.81
N LYS A 577 -21.65 -36.46 -56.02
CA LYS A 577 -21.40 -37.26 -54.80
C LYS A 577 -20.98 -38.71 -55.21
N PRO A 578 -20.72 -39.73 -54.34
CA PRO A 578 -20.69 -39.77 -52.86
C PRO A 578 -19.60 -40.68 -52.18
N ASP A 579 -19.62 -40.64 -50.83
CA ASP A 579 -19.62 -41.79 -49.87
C ASP A 579 -18.36 -42.43 -49.20
N ASN A 580 -18.60 -42.73 -47.91
CA ASN A 580 -18.03 -43.76 -46.99
C ASN A 580 -16.55 -43.76 -46.54
N GLY A 581 -16.37 -44.04 -45.23
CA GLY A 581 -15.09 -44.44 -44.63
C GLY A 581 -15.07 -44.32 -43.09
N GLU A 582 -15.35 -45.41 -42.37
CA GLU A 582 -15.38 -45.48 -40.89
C GLU A 582 -13.99 -45.39 -40.20
N LYS A 583 -14.06 -45.14 -38.88
CA LYS A 583 -12.95 -45.08 -37.92
C LYS A 583 -13.03 -46.26 -36.94
N PRO A 584 -11.91 -46.80 -36.44
CA PRO A 584 -11.90 -47.52 -35.16
C PRO A 584 -10.84 -47.03 -34.14
N ASP A 585 -11.06 -47.36 -32.86
CA ASP A 585 -10.17 -47.14 -31.71
C ASP A 585 -8.95 -48.09 -31.69
N PRO A 586 -8.04 -47.98 -30.70
CA PRO A 586 -8.04 -49.04 -29.67
C PRO A 586 -7.73 -48.60 -28.21
N ALA A 587 -7.97 -49.54 -27.29
CA ALA A 587 -7.49 -49.58 -25.88
C ALA A 587 -5.95 -49.89 -25.82
N GLU A 588 -5.23 -50.15 -24.70
CA GLU A 588 -5.55 -50.74 -23.39
C GLU A 588 -4.40 -50.50 -22.35
N LYS A 589 -4.47 -51.10 -21.15
CA LYS A 589 -3.50 -51.03 -20.01
C LYS A 589 -3.55 -52.39 -19.24
N PRO A 590 -2.74 -52.70 -18.19
CA PRO A 590 -1.39 -52.28 -17.77
C PRO A 590 -0.50 -53.48 -17.27
N ALA A 591 0.65 -53.22 -16.62
CA ALA A 591 1.38 -54.18 -15.75
C ALA A 591 2.12 -53.49 -14.59
N LYS A 592 2.66 -54.25 -13.61
CA LYS A 592 2.98 -53.82 -12.23
C LYS A 592 4.36 -54.25 -11.67
N GLU A 593 4.66 -53.66 -10.49
CA GLU A 593 5.48 -54.13 -9.32
C GLU A 593 7.02 -54.20 -9.53
N ASP A 594 7.93 -54.08 -8.54
CA ASP A 594 7.84 -53.94 -7.06
C ASP A 594 9.00 -53.07 -6.45
N LYS A 595 9.14 -53.01 -5.12
CA LYS A 595 10.13 -52.29 -4.28
C LYS A 595 11.53 -52.93 -4.18
N PRO A 596 12.53 -52.21 -3.61
CA PRO A 596 13.01 -52.59 -2.26
C PRO A 596 13.31 -51.40 -1.32
N ALA A 597 13.93 -51.65 -0.15
CA ALA A 597 14.07 -50.69 0.95
C ALA A 597 15.49 -50.63 1.57
N GLY A 598 15.82 -49.50 2.22
CA GLY A 598 16.74 -49.39 3.37
C GLY A 598 18.15 -48.85 3.12
N ALA A 599 18.51 -47.74 3.79
CA ALA A 599 19.82 -47.49 4.44
C ALA A 599 19.85 -46.14 5.22
N GLU A 600 20.18 -46.24 6.52
CA GLU A 600 20.94 -45.35 7.43
C GLU A 600 20.97 -43.81 7.29
N GLN A 601 20.68 -43.14 8.42
CA GLN A 601 21.17 -41.78 8.76
C GLN A 601 22.55 -41.87 9.44
N PRO A 602 23.43 -40.86 9.25
CA PRO A 602 24.46 -40.51 10.22
C PRO A 602 24.07 -39.28 11.08
N ASP A 603 24.27 -39.40 12.39
CA ASP A 603 24.29 -38.30 13.37
C ASP A 603 25.64 -37.55 13.30
N HIS A 604 25.59 -36.22 13.20
CA HIS A 604 26.76 -35.36 13.38
C HIS A 604 26.48 -34.18 14.32
N THR A 605 26.41 -34.49 15.61
CA THR A 605 26.82 -33.58 16.67
C THR A 605 28.30 -33.16 16.52
N LYS A 606 28.55 -31.89 16.13
CA LYS A 606 29.74 -31.11 16.57
C LYS A 606 29.64 -29.62 16.19
N LYS A 607 29.63 -28.78 17.22
CA LYS A 607 29.72 -27.32 17.13
C LYS A 607 31.20 -26.91 17.22
N PRO A 608 31.77 -26.15 16.27
CA PRO A 608 33.06 -25.49 16.46
C PRO A 608 32.87 -24.16 17.20
N GLU A 609 33.66 -23.96 18.25
CA GLU A 609 33.78 -22.68 18.95
C GLU A 609 34.55 -21.67 18.08
N ARG A 610 34.17 -20.39 18.12
CA ARG A 610 34.97 -19.29 17.55
C ARG A 610 35.72 -18.57 18.68
N PRO A 611 36.95 -18.09 18.45
CA PRO A 611 37.72 -17.37 19.47
C PRO A 611 37.10 -16.00 19.77
N VAL A 612 37.22 -15.58 21.03
CA VAL A 612 36.98 -14.21 21.46
C VAL A 612 38.12 -13.33 20.95
N ILE A 613 37.79 -12.16 20.40
CA ILE A 613 38.73 -11.05 20.19
C ILE A 613 38.17 -9.87 20.98
N GLU A 614 38.92 -9.42 21.97
CA GLU A 614 38.69 -8.12 22.61
C GLU A 614 39.17 -7.03 21.65
N GLU A 615 38.36 -6.02 21.39
CA GLU A 615 38.85 -4.77 20.82
C GLU A 615 38.26 -3.58 21.59
N THR A 616 39.12 -2.61 21.87
CA THR A 616 38.94 -1.60 22.91
C THR A 616 38.18 -0.38 22.42
N ALA A 617 37.21 0.10 23.21
CA ALA A 617 36.55 1.38 22.97
C ALA A 617 37.56 2.55 23.02
N SER A 618 37.43 3.48 22.08
CA SER A 618 38.19 4.73 22.02
C SER A 618 37.24 5.89 21.71
N ASP A 619 36.70 6.51 22.74
CA ASP A 619 35.91 7.74 22.63
C ASP A 619 36.74 8.88 22.01
N THR A 620 36.26 9.49 20.93
CA THR A 620 36.43 10.94 20.67
C THR A 620 35.56 11.40 19.49
N VAL A 621 34.36 11.90 19.79
CA VAL A 621 33.59 12.71 18.84
C VAL A 621 34.08 14.16 18.93
N GLN A 622 34.48 14.76 17.80
CA GLN A 622 34.73 16.21 17.70
C GLN A 622 33.57 16.90 16.97
N PRO A 623 33.15 18.10 17.41
CA PRO A 623 32.04 18.83 16.79
C PRO A 623 32.43 19.48 15.45
N ILE A 624 31.47 19.54 14.53
CA ILE A 624 31.58 20.21 13.23
C ILE A 624 31.46 21.73 13.43
N PRO A 625 32.31 22.57 12.81
CA PRO A 625 32.24 24.02 12.96
C PRO A 625 31.16 24.66 12.09
N GLU A 626 30.44 25.64 12.65
CA GLU A 626 29.50 26.49 11.93
C GLU A 626 30.23 27.41 10.93
N THR A 627 29.72 27.50 9.70
CA THR A 627 30.15 28.53 8.72
C THR A 627 28.95 29.26 8.14
N HIS A 628 28.87 30.56 8.39
CA HIS A 628 27.89 31.45 7.76
C HIS A 628 28.11 31.55 6.24
N ALA A 629 27.03 31.52 5.46
CA ALA A 629 27.03 31.83 4.04
C ALA A 629 26.07 33.00 3.75
N GLU A 630 26.52 33.97 2.95
CA GLU A 630 25.73 35.10 2.49
C GLU A 630 24.83 34.72 1.29
N PRO A 631 23.69 35.42 1.07
CA PRO A 631 22.73 35.05 0.02
C PRO A 631 23.16 35.50 -1.40
N ALA A 632 23.01 34.60 -2.36
CA ALA A 632 23.15 34.89 -3.79
C ALA A 632 21.85 35.50 -4.40
N PRO A 633 21.93 36.26 -5.51
CA PRO A 633 20.85 37.14 -5.95
C PRO A 633 19.77 36.48 -6.82
N ASN A 634 18.61 37.15 -6.85
CA ASN A 634 17.39 36.81 -7.57
C ASN A 634 17.56 36.86 -9.10
N LEU A 635 16.97 35.91 -9.84
CA LEU A 635 16.92 35.92 -11.32
C LEU A 635 15.49 35.74 -11.83
N GLU A 636 15.09 36.63 -12.73
CA GLU A 636 13.71 36.74 -13.24
C GLU A 636 13.36 35.61 -14.23
N GLN A 637 12.15 35.06 -14.12
CA GLN A 637 11.63 34.06 -15.05
C GLN A 637 11.09 34.72 -16.33
N SER A 638 11.55 34.24 -17.50
CA SER A 638 10.96 34.56 -18.80
C SER A 638 10.13 33.37 -19.31
N THR A 639 8.82 33.53 -19.39
CA THR A 639 7.88 32.50 -19.84
C THR A 639 7.89 32.31 -21.37
N LYS A 640 8.04 31.06 -21.83
CA LYS A 640 7.57 30.61 -23.15
C LYS A 640 6.94 29.23 -23.05
N GLN A 641 5.70 29.13 -23.52
CA GLN A 641 4.97 27.86 -23.66
C GLN A 641 5.49 27.07 -24.86
N THR A 642 5.56 25.74 -24.72
CA THR A 642 5.51 24.78 -25.82
C THR A 642 4.74 23.55 -25.36
N GLU A 643 3.81 23.10 -26.19
CA GLU A 643 2.90 21.98 -25.91
C GLU A 643 3.64 20.62 -26.00
N SER A 644 3.26 19.66 -25.17
CA SER A 644 3.63 18.25 -25.32
C SER A 644 2.49 17.34 -24.88
N GLY A 645 2.15 16.34 -25.70
CA GLY A 645 0.97 15.50 -25.51
C GLY A 645 1.08 14.48 -24.36
N THR A 646 -0.08 14.15 -23.79
CA THR A 646 -0.26 13.25 -22.65
C THR A 646 -0.28 11.76 -23.05
N GLN A 647 0.40 10.92 -22.28
CA GLN A 647 0.05 9.50 -22.12
C GLN A 647 -0.49 9.24 -20.71
N LYS A 648 -1.48 8.35 -20.61
CA LYS A 648 -2.22 8.10 -19.37
C LYS A 648 -1.40 7.32 -18.36
N GLY A 649 -1.09 7.93 -17.22
CA GLY A 649 -0.77 7.19 -16.00
C GLY A 649 -1.92 6.27 -15.59
N ARG A 650 -1.61 5.09 -15.06
CA ARG A 650 -2.58 4.12 -14.53
C ARG A 650 -2.25 3.86 -13.05
N PRO A 651 -3.26 3.53 -12.21
CA PRO A 651 -3.03 3.32 -10.78
C PRO A 651 -2.06 2.16 -10.51
N LEU A 652 -1.29 2.30 -9.44
CA LEU A 652 -0.27 1.34 -9.01
C LEU A 652 -0.90 -0.05 -8.68
N PRO A 653 -0.24 -1.16 -9.05
CA PRO A 653 -0.68 -2.52 -8.72
C PRO A 653 -0.33 -2.92 -7.28
N ASP A 654 -0.98 -4.01 -6.86
CA ASP A 654 -0.97 -4.61 -5.53
C ASP A 654 0.42 -5.13 -5.09
N THR A 655 0.81 -4.84 -3.84
CA THR A 655 2.00 -5.39 -3.17
C THR A 655 1.87 -6.85 -2.78
N SER A 656 0.67 -7.44 -2.87
CA SER A 656 0.40 -8.80 -2.39
C SER A 656 1.38 -9.86 -2.95
N ALA A 657 1.98 -10.60 -2.02
CA ALA A 657 2.79 -11.76 -2.36
C ALA A 657 1.86 -12.88 -2.87
N GLY A 658 1.83 -13.10 -4.19
CA GLY A 658 0.93 -14.06 -4.83
C GLY A 658 1.01 -15.49 -4.27
N SER A 659 0.18 -15.81 -3.27
CA SER A 659 0.09 -17.13 -2.64
C SER A 659 -1.28 -17.79 -2.84
N HIS A 660 -1.78 -17.77 -4.07
CA HIS A 660 -2.99 -18.48 -4.48
C HIS A 660 -2.78 -19.23 -5.80
N GLN A 661 -2.23 -20.46 -5.73
CA GLN A 661 -2.75 -21.68 -6.40
C GLN A 661 -1.79 -22.89 -6.26
N THR A 662 -1.77 -23.50 -5.07
CA THR A 662 -1.29 -24.89 -4.89
C THR A 662 -2.31 -25.74 -4.10
N ALA A 663 -3.59 -25.55 -4.40
CA ALA A 663 -4.70 -26.35 -3.84
C ALA A 663 -5.72 -26.85 -4.89
N LEU A 664 -5.62 -26.39 -6.15
CA LEU A 664 -6.56 -26.69 -7.25
C LEU A 664 -5.96 -27.63 -8.33
N ALA A 665 -5.14 -28.59 -7.89
CA ALA A 665 -4.72 -29.74 -8.71
C ALA A 665 -4.91 -31.10 -8.01
N GLY A 666 -5.44 -31.11 -6.78
CA GLY A 666 -5.62 -32.32 -5.95
C GLY A 666 -7.07 -32.77 -5.73
N MET A 667 -8.06 -32.08 -6.33
CA MET A 667 -9.49 -32.27 -6.00
C MET A 667 -10.39 -32.67 -7.19
N LEU A 668 -9.82 -33.35 -8.18
CA LEU A 668 -10.57 -33.96 -9.30
C LEU A 668 -10.61 -35.51 -9.27
N ILE A 669 -10.15 -36.15 -8.17
CA ILE A 669 -10.25 -37.61 -7.96
C ILE A 669 -10.90 -37.96 -6.60
N THR A 670 -11.95 -37.24 -6.21
CA THR A 670 -12.90 -37.66 -5.15
C THR A 670 -14.38 -37.34 -5.48
N GLY A 671 -14.68 -36.95 -6.72
CA GLY A 671 -16.03 -36.54 -7.16
C GLY A 671 -16.98 -37.67 -7.61
N ALA A 672 -16.52 -38.93 -7.67
CA ALA A 672 -17.31 -40.04 -8.23
C ALA A 672 -17.80 -41.08 -7.20
N GLY A 673 -17.31 -41.04 -5.95
CA GLY A 673 -17.57 -42.09 -4.95
C GLY A 673 -18.89 -41.98 -4.17
N VAL A 674 -19.46 -40.78 -4.05
CA VAL A 674 -20.55 -40.51 -3.09
C VAL A 674 -21.95 -40.64 -3.72
N PHE A 675 -22.08 -40.49 -5.05
CA PHE A 675 -23.38 -40.54 -5.73
C PHE A 675 -23.94 -41.97 -5.93
N TRP A 676 -23.11 -43.01 -5.78
CA TRP A 676 -23.52 -44.41 -6.00
C TRP A 676 -24.11 -45.05 -4.73
N LEU A 677 -23.66 -44.65 -3.54
CA LEU A 677 -24.10 -45.21 -2.25
C LEU A 677 -25.48 -44.71 -1.77
N TYR A 678 -25.99 -43.61 -2.32
CA TYR A 678 -27.32 -43.08 -1.93
C TYR A 678 -28.49 -43.64 -2.76
N ARG A 679 -28.23 -44.34 -3.87
CA ARG A 679 -29.28 -44.85 -4.79
C ARG A 679 -29.61 -46.34 -4.64
N MET A 680 -28.84 -47.11 -3.86
CA MET A 680 -29.05 -48.56 -3.66
C MET A 680 -29.82 -48.96 -2.38
N LYS A 681 -30.37 -48.02 -1.59
CA LYS A 681 -31.10 -48.37 -0.34
C LYS A 681 -32.63 -48.27 -0.40
N ARG A 682 -33.23 -48.13 -1.60
CA ARG A 682 -34.68 -48.21 -1.82
C ARG A 682 -35.06 -48.86 -3.16
N ARG A 683 -35.02 -50.20 -3.21
CA ARG A 683 -35.93 -51.09 -3.99
C ARG A 683 -35.44 -52.55 -3.92
N THR A 684 -36.08 -53.38 -3.08
CA THR A 684 -36.39 -54.82 -3.33
C THR A 684 -36.96 -55.52 -2.08
N ARG A 685 -38.28 -55.42 -1.94
CA ARG A 685 -39.25 -56.48 -1.63
C ARG A 685 -40.52 -55.98 -2.32
N THR A 686 -41.24 -56.67 -3.19
CA THR A 686 -41.25 -58.05 -3.76
C THR A 686 -42.19 -58.00 -4.98
N PRO A 687 -42.38 -59.07 -5.78
CA PRO A 687 -41.59 -60.30 -5.89
C PRO A 687 -40.53 -60.23 -7.00
#